data_AF-A0A7V2XU15-F1
#
_entry.id   AF-A0A7V2XU15-F1
#
_cell.length_a   1.000
_cell.length_b   1.000
_cell.length_c   1.000
_cell.angle_alpha   90.00
_cell.angle_beta   90.00
_cell.angle_gamma   90.00
#
_symmetry.space_group_name_H-M   'P 1'
#
loop_
_entity.id
_entity.type
_entity.pdbx_description
1 polymer ?
#
loop_
_entity_poly.entity_id
_entity_poly.type
_entity_poly.pdbx_seq_one_letter_code
_entity_poly.pdbx_strand_id
1 'polypeptide(L)'
;MRSGRQPARRRSMASRVKRHAPGLVLGVLALLGLTPRPLPAATTGGDRRIPVEILYPPDAFVAAGGRILDVTKPPFNARGDGKTDDTRALIAAVDFVADRLRNVPWTRNPASHILYLPKGTYLVSDTIVHSGPVIKCLADGWDGMFRLRIIGQSREETVIRLRDACPGFERGGKPVLSFQKGPGTNVPGLNQCRNLTVDIGRGNPGATGILFMGANTCSMNDVTIRSSDGRGAAGLDLALFSVQGHLKDITVEGFDYGVRVTPMEECNPALEHLTLRGQGRAGVLVERGSPCLRDLWSANAAPAVLVTGRAAHVVLVDSVLDRGAEGAAAVDLRDETAQLFARNVRTAGYGVAVSRKGGAALPGGWVEEYVSGGVFALHEGQARRSLNLPVEDAPVLPRERDLALWANPDRFPGATDAEKVQRAMDSGATTVYFPRESYDLRAPVRIPPAVRHIDFLYCNVNPEASFVVDRPSPAPLWVEHKNGYSRFRLKAPRTLVMHHCGGGYEIEHADPTKAFLESCVNITAGTGLVRPGQSVWARSINNEYKHTSNFKVDGGALWVLGFKTEGAQPCFEVTNGGVLEALGGYRNETEPDRGFPMVINRDSHVALVAYTSMAAVYEQAVEETWKGATSRLSRKDLPPRLGYKDDFYIPLYVGYGVAPRPVVAQAAGIGTGPKAAPPAASPPPQVPAEVLAAWDARLRERAAAALQKGRAPTFRFARVPDQDSTLAVCDGAGPLKVRSGVSEMDVPWSMLSLEDKRGLAVALAEPGEAEDLALAAFYQLLSGRRADGERLLGRAGAAGEAVRAALGLPKP
;
A
#
# COMPACT_ATOMS: atom_id res chain seq x y z
N MET A 1 48.96 -18.83 -57.45
CA MET A 1 50.22 -19.26 -56.80
C MET A 1 50.91 -18.06 -56.17
N ARG A 2 51.04 -18.07 -54.83
CA ARG A 2 52.14 -17.57 -53.96
C ARG A 2 53.20 -16.68 -54.63
N SER A 3 53.63 -15.53 -54.10
CA SER A 3 54.05 -15.16 -52.74
C SER A 3 54.36 -13.64 -52.79
N GLY A 4 54.17 -12.78 -51.79
CA GLY A 4 54.64 -12.82 -50.40
C GLY A 4 55.82 -11.85 -50.23
N ARG A 5 55.64 -10.73 -49.51
CA ARG A 5 56.65 -10.11 -48.60
C ARG A 5 56.11 -8.87 -47.85
N GLN A 6 56.51 -8.80 -46.58
CA GLN A 6 56.10 -7.89 -45.49
C GLN A 6 56.43 -6.40 -45.71
N PRO A 7 55.75 -5.47 -45.00
CA PRO A 7 56.08 -4.05 -45.03
C PRO A 7 57.03 -3.62 -43.90
N ALA A 8 57.80 -2.59 -44.23
CA ALA A 8 58.84 -1.97 -43.42
C ALA A 8 58.30 -1.08 -42.29
N ARG A 9 59.06 -1.09 -41.19
CA ARG A 9 58.94 -0.19 -40.04
C ARG A 9 59.14 1.27 -40.45
N ARG A 10 58.28 2.17 -39.96
CA ARG A 10 58.62 3.58 -39.71
C ARG A 10 58.23 3.98 -38.29
N ARG A 11 59.25 4.44 -37.57
CA ARG A 11 59.18 5.14 -36.28
C ARG A 11 58.50 6.50 -36.48
N SER A 12 57.61 6.89 -35.57
CA SER A 12 57.39 8.31 -35.27
C SER A 12 57.36 8.55 -33.77
N MET A 13 57.75 9.78 -33.44
CA MET A 13 58.27 10.27 -32.17
C MET A 13 57.29 10.20 -31.00
N ALA A 14 57.83 9.82 -29.86
CA ALA A 14 57.30 10.17 -28.55
C ALA A 14 57.56 11.66 -28.27
N SER A 15 56.51 12.42 -27.94
CA SER A 15 56.63 13.65 -27.16
C SER A 15 55.85 13.48 -25.86
N ARG A 16 56.57 13.70 -24.76
CA ARG A 16 56.11 13.59 -23.38
C ARG A 16 55.09 14.70 -23.08
N VAL A 17 53.85 14.32 -22.78
CA VAL A 17 52.94 15.16 -21.99
C VAL A 17 52.92 14.61 -20.57
N LYS A 18 53.38 15.44 -19.63
CA LYS A 18 53.41 15.17 -18.19
C LYS A 18 51.97 14.86 -17.71
N ARG A 19 51.76 13.68 -17.13
CA ARG A 19 50.57 13.39 -16.33
C ARG A 19 50.68 14.20 -15.03
N HIS A 20 49.91 15.27 -14.91
CA HIS A 20 49.53 15.77 -13.61
C HIS A 20 48.44 14.85 -13.05
N ALA A 21 48.77 14.15 -11.97
CA ALA A 21 47.79 13.53 -11.11
C ALA A 21 47.01 14.66 -10.41
N PRO A 22 45.67 14.67 -10.42
CA PRO A 22 44.92 15.39 -9.42
C PRO A 22 44.86 14.50 -8.18
N GLY A 23 45.67 14.87 -7.18
CA GLY A 23 45.46 14.42 -5.82
C GLY A 23 44.17 15.01 -5.25
N LEU A 24 43.59 14.25 -4.31
CA LEU A 24 42.75 14.71 -3.21
C LEU A 24 41.74 15.84 -3.51
N VAL A 25 40.51 15.44 -3.84
CA VAL A 25 39.31 16.15 -3.37
C VAL A 25 38.48 15.13 -2.59
N LEU A 26 38.99 14.76 -1.41
CA LEU A 26 38.19 14.14 -0.36
C LEU A 26 37.67 15.28 0.52
N GLY A 27 36.59 15.91 0.08
CA GLY A 27 35.98 17.03 0.77
C GLY A 27 34.83 17.55 -0.08
N VAL A 28 33.63 17.55 0.49
CA VAL A 28 32.34 17.93 -0.12
C VAL A 28 31.61 16.80 -0.88
N LEU A 29 31.20 15.76 -0.13
CA LEU A 29 30.08 14.86 -0.52
C LEU A 29 29.09 14.64 0.65
N ALA A 30 29.13 15.46 1.69
CA ALA A 30 28.31 15.32 2.91
C ALA A 30 27.11 16.29 2.99
N LEU A 31 26.66 16.87 1.87
CA LEU A 31 25.60 17.89 1.84
C LEU A 31 24.39 17.54 0.96
N LEU A 32 24.17 16.25 0.68
CA LEU A 32 23.03 15.80 -0.14
C LEU A 32 22.02 14.89 0.57
N GLY A 33 22.17 14.58 1.87
CA GLY A 33 21.09 13.96 2.66
C GLY A 33 20.49 12.67 2.06
N LEU A 34 21.25 11.96 1.21
CA LEU A 34 20.91 10.67 0.63
C LEU A 34 21.24 9.58 1.65
N THR A 35 20.50 9.52 2.75
CA THR A 35 20.45 8.27 3.52
C THR A 35 19.39 7.39 2.87
N PRO A 36 19.74 6.21 2.31
CA PRO A 36 18.73 5.26 1.84
C PRO A 36 17.76 5.00 2.98
N ARG A 37 16.47 5.11 2.69
CA ARG A 37 15.40 4.82 3.65
C ARG A 37 15.60 3.37 4.10
N PRO A 38 15.80 3.07 5.40
CA PRO A 38 15.82 1.69 5.84
C PRO A 38 14.49 1.06 5.45
N LEU A 39 14.55 -0.02 4.67
CA LEU A 39 13.39 -0.89 4.45
C LEU A 39 12.80 -1.27 5.82
N PRO A 40 11.51 -1.62 5.89
CA PRO A 40 10.98 -2.38 7.00
C PRO A 40 11.95 -3.53 7.31
N ALA A 41 12.37 -3.66 8.58
CA ALA A 41 13.19 -4.78 9.02
C ALA A 41 12.55 -6.07 8.51
N ALA A 42 13.33 -6.95 7.86
CA ALA A 42 12.87 -8.16 7.16
C ALA A 42 11.56 -8.75 7.73
N THR A 43 10.43 -8.24 7.27
CA THR A 43 9.12 -8.82 7.50
C THR A 43 9.05 -10.03 6.58
N THR A 44 8.37 -11.07 7.02
CA THR A 44 8.22 -12.33 6.26
C THR A 44 7.28 -12.19 5.05
N GLY A 45 7.16 -11.00 4.45
CA GLY A 45 6.22 -10.64 3.39
C GLY A 45 6.05 -9.12 3.23
N GLY A 46 5.54 -8.69 2.08
CA GLY A 46 5.08 -7.32 1.79
C GLY A 46 3.59 -7.14 2.11
N ASP A 47 2.86 -8.24 2.22
CA ASP A 47 1.49 -8.27 2.73
C ASP A 47 1.54 -8.03 4.24
N ARG A 48 0.81 -7.03 4.71
CA ARG A 48 0.85 -6.61 6.12
C ARG A 48 0.15 -7.58 7.05
N ARG A 49 -0.68 -8.49 6.52
CA ARG A 49 -1.40 -9.54 7.28
C ARG A 49 -2.19 -8.95 8.46
N ILE A 50 -2.84 -7.81 8.23
CA ILE A 50 -3.65 -7.14 9.25
C ILE A 50 -4.82 -8.07 9.61
N PRO A 51 -4.99 -8.48 10.89
CA PRO A 51 -6.07 -9.36 11.27
C PRO A 51 -7.39 -8.61 11.19
N VAL A 52 -8.24 -8.99 10.22
CA VAL A 52 -9.55 -8.39 10.00
C VAL A 52 -10.63 -9.45 10.17
N GLU A 53 -11.61 -9.15 11.01
CA GLU A 53 -12.88 -9.86 11.05
C GLU A 53 -14.00 -8.90 10.63
N ILE A 54 -14.74 -9.27 9.58
CA ILE A 54 -15.85 -8.47 9.05
C ILE A 54 -17.14 -9.07 9.59
N LEU A 55 -17.81 -8.31 10.45
CA LEU A 55 -19.12 -8.62 11.00
C LEU A 55 -20.14 -7.59 10.53
N TYR A 56 -21.40 -8.01 10.46
CA TYR A 56 -22.51 -7.14 10.11
C TYR A 56 -23.65 -7.27 11.12
N PRO A 57 -24.34 -6.17 11.47
CA PRO A 57 -25.55 -6.22 12.27
C PRO A 57 -26.65 -7.09 11.64
N PRO A 58 -27.48 -7.79 12.44
CA PRO A 58 -28.53 -8.68 11.91
C PRO A 58 -29.50 -8.00 10.93
N ASP A 59 -29.76 -6.70 11.08
CA ASP A 59 -30.66 -5.95 10.20
C ASP A 59 -29.98 -5.39 8.92
N ALA A 60 -28.68 -5.60 8.74
CA ALA A 60 -27.99 -5.34 7.48
C ALA A 60 -28.19 -6.47 6.44
N PHE A 61 -28.67 -7.64 6.86
CA PHE A 61 -28.93 -8.79 5.99
C PHE A 61 -30.25 -8.65 5.23
N VAL A 62 -30.31 -9.22 4.03
CA VAL A 62 -31.49 -9.17 3.14
C VAL A 62 -32.75 -9.73 3.82
N ALA A 63 -32.62 -10.74 4.67
CA ALA A 63 -33.73 -11.31 5.44
C ALA A 63 -34.46 -10.30 6.35
N ALA A 64 -33.78 -9.20 6.70
CA ALA A 64 -34.30 -8.11 7.52
C ALA A 64 -34.48 -6.80 6.73
N GLY A 65 -34.43 -6.85 5.38
CA GLY A 65 -34.57 -5.68 4.51
C GLY A 65 -33.26 -4.95 4.17
N GLY A 66 -32.11 -5.48 4.58
CA GLY A 66 -30.79 -4.98 4.21
C GLY A 66 -30.29 -5.50 2.85
N ARG A 67 -28.98 -5.52 2.65
CA ARG A 67 -28.32 -5.77 1.35
C ARG A 67 -27.27 -6.88 1.37
N ILE A 68 -27.05 -7.47 2.53
CA ILE A 68 -26.02 -8.49 2.73
C ILE A 68 -26.66 -9.88 2.58
N LEU A 69 -26.08 -10.67 1.69
CA LEU A 69 -26.49 -12.03 1.37
C LEU A 69 -25.54 -13.00 2.05
N ASP A 70 -25.98 -13.59 3.17
CA ASP A 70 -25.26 -14.70 3.80
C ASP A 70 -25.46 -15.97 2.97
N VAL A 71 -24.38 -16.49 2.38
CA VAL A 71 -24.44 -17.68 1.52
C VAL A 71 -24.87 -18.95 2.26
N THR A 72 -24.79 -18.97 3.60
CA THR A 72 -25.18 -20.13 4.42
C THR A 72 -26.69 -20.15 4.73
N LYS A 73 -27.40 -19.07 4.41
CA LYS A 73 -28.84 -18.95 4.64
C LYS A 73 -29.64 -19.29 3.38
N PRO A 74 -30.95 -19.57 3.51
CA PRO A 74 -31.83 -19.70 2.36
C PRO A 74 -31.77 -18.44 1.46
N PRO A 75 -31.83 -18.62 0.13
CA PRO A 75 -32.05 -19.88 -0.59
C PRO A 75 -30.77 -20.68 -0.90
N PHE A 76 -29.59 -20.15 -0.59
CA PHE A 76 -28.31 -20.72 -1.05
C PHE A 76 -27.86 -21.93 -0.23
N ASN A 77 -27.97 -21.84 1.11
CA ASN A 77 -27.70 -22.93 2.05
C ASN A 77 -26.31 -23.58 1.91
N ALA A 78 -25.28 -22.80 1.55
CA ALA A 78 -23.89 -23.27 1.55
C ALA A 78 -23.52 -23.79 2.95
N ARG A 79 -22.77 -24.90 3.02
CA ARG A 79 -22.44 -25.56 4.29
C ARG A 79 -21.16 -25.02 4.91
N GLY A 80 -20.13 -24.75 4.10
CA GLY A 80 -18.83 -24.27 4.61
C GLY A 80 -18.13 -25.29 5.54
N ASP A 81 -18.44 -26.58 5.44
CA ASP A 81 -17.96 -27.63 6.34
C ASP A 81 -16.69 -28.36 5.85
N GLY A 82 -16.17 -27.97 4.68
CA GLY A 82 -15.01 -28.56 4.00
C GLY A 82 -15.26 -29.92 3.38
N LYS A 83 -16.51 -30.40 3.37
CA LYS A 83 -16.89 -31.76 2.94
C LYS A 83 -18.01 -31.74 1.90
N THR A 84 -19.06 -30.96 2.16
CA THR A 84 -20.17 -30.76 1.25
C THR A 84 -19.70 -29.92 0.07
N ASP A 85 -20.07 -30.34 -1.13
CA ASP A 85 -19.77 -29.60 -2.35
C ASP A 85 -20.70 -28.37 -2.45
N ASP A 86 -20.14 -27.20 -2.16
CA ASP A 86 -20.83 -25.91 -2.12
C ASP A 86 -20.87 -25.21 -3.49
N THR A 87 -20.35 -25.83 -4.56
CA THR A 87 -20.28 -25.20 -5.90
C THR A 87 -21.62 -24.65 -6.34
N ARG A 88 -22.69 -25.44 -6.25
CA ARG A 88 -24.04 -24.99 -6.68
C ARG A 88 -24.62 -23.90 -5.79
N ALA A 89 -24.34 -23.94 -4.47
CA ALA A 89 -24.81 -22.92 -3.54
C ALA A 89 -24.13 -21.57 -3.82
N LEU A 90 -22.81 -21.58 -4.04
CA LEU A 90 -22.06 -20.36 -4.36
C LEU A 90 -22.40 -19.81 -5.75
N ILE A 91 -22.54 -20.67 -6.77
CA ILE A 91 -23.01 -20.24 -8.10
C ILE A 91 -24.41 -19.62 -8.00
N ALA A 92 -25.33 -20.21 -7.22
CA ALA A 92 -26.66 -19.64 -7.00
C ALA A 92 -26.62 -18.24 -6.34
N ALA A 93 -25.67 -18.00 -5.43
CA ALA A 93 -25.45 -16.69 -4.84
C ALA A 93 -24.93 -15.67 -5.87
N VAL A 94 -24.01 -16.07 -6.75
CA VAL A 94 -23.56 -15.23 -7.87
C VAL A 94 -24.70 -14.95 -8.85
N ASP A 95 -25.51 -15.96 -9.17
CA ASP A 95 -26.66 -15.84 -10.07
C ASP A 95 -27.73 -14.90 -9.53
N PHE A 96 -27.94 -14.86 -8.21
CA PHE A 96 -28.86 -13.89 -7.59
C PHE A 96 -28.52 -12.43 -7.95
N VAL A 97 -27.23 -12.11 -8.02
CA VAL A 97 -26.73 -10.79 -8.44
C VAL A 97 -26.81 -10.66 -9.96
N ALA A 98 -26.36 -11.69 -10.69
CA ALA A 98 -26.36 -11.72 -12.16
C ALA A 98 -27.76 -11.47 -12.75
N ASP A 99 -28.78 -12.16 -12.22
CA ASP A 99 -30.16 -12.06 -12.69
C ASP A 99 -30.74 -10.67 -12.48
N ARG A 100 -30.37 -9.99 -11.39
CA ARG A 100 -30.76 -8.58 -11.20
C ARG A 100 -30.10 -7.68 -12.22
N LEU A 101 -28.82 -7.89 -12.51
CA LEU A 101 -28.10 -7.11 -13.53
C LEU A 101 -28.66 -7.34 -14.95
N ARG A 102 -29.14 -8.56 -15.26
CA ARG A 102 -29.77 -8.84 -16.57
C ARG A 102 -31.08 -8.09 -16.79
N ASN A 103 -31.80 -7.79 -15.72
CA ASN A 103 -33.15 -7.23 -15.79
C ASN A 103 -33.18 -5.69 -15.67
N VAL A 104 -32.03 -5.04 -15.59
CA VAL A 104 -31.94 -3.60 -15.29
C VAL A 104 -30.85 -2.93 -16.14
N PRO A 105 -31.04 -1.68 -16.59
CA PRO A 105 -29.99 -0.96 -17.28
C PRO A 105 -28.74 -0.81 -16.39
N TRP A 106 -27.55 -0.89 -16.98
CA TRP A 106 -26.28 -0.78 -16.25
C TRP A 106 -26.14 0.54 -15.46
N THR A 107 -26.84 1.59 -15.91
CA THR A 107 -26.91 2.91 -15.26
C THR A 107 -27.73 2.92 -13.96
N ARG A 108 -28.56 1.91 -13.69
CA ARG A 108 -29.35 1.82 -12.44
C ARG A 108 -28.61 0.95 -11.41
N ASN A 109 -28.81 1.20 -10.10
CA ASN A 109 -28.15 0.50 -8.98
C ASN A 109 -29.03 -0.52 -8.19
N PRO A 110 -29.94 -1.31 -8.80
CA PRO A 110 -30.84 -2.20 -8.03
C PRO A 110 -30.18 -3.53 -7.61
N ALA A 111 -28.91 -3.76 -7.98
CA ALA A 111 -28.16 -4.98 -7.67
C ALA A 111 -27.00 -4.74 -6.68
N SER A 112 -27.01 -3.65 -5.91
CA SER A 112 -26.02 -3.44 -4.84
C SER A 112 -26.26 -4.39 -3.68
N HIS A 113 -25.72 -5.60 -3.79
CA HIS A 113 -25.65 -6.60 -2.75
C HIS A 113 -24.20 -6.93 -2.43
N ILE A 114 -23.98 -7.51 -1.26
CA ILE A 114 -22.70 -8.09 -0.85
C ILE A 114 -22.95 -9.58 -0.64
N LEU A 115 -22.20 -10.44 -1.34
CA LEU A 115 -22.14 -11.87 -1.04
C LEU A 115 -21.19 -12.05 0.13
N TYR A 116 -21.77 -12.35 1.30
CA TYR A 116 -21.04 -12.54 2.54
C TYR A 116 -20.84 -14.03 2.80
N LEU A 117 -19.58 -14.43 2.99
CA LEU A 117 -19.17 -15.78 3.33
C LEU A 117 -18.72 -15.81 4.80
N PRO A 118 -19.54 -16.34 5.71
CA PRO A 118 -19.11 -16.64 7.08
C PRO A 118 -17.86 -17.54 7.11
N LYS A 119 -17.21 -17.61 8.28
CA LYS A 119 -16.11 -18.57 8.51
C LYS A 119 -16.56 -19.98 8.15
N GLY A 120 -15.69 -20.70 7.44
CA GLY A 120 -15.98 -22.01 6.89
C GLY A 120 -15.06 -22.34 5.72
N THR A 121 -14.94 -23.63 5.42
CA THR A 121 -14.29 -24.12 4.20
C THR A 121 -15.38 -24.55 3.21
N TYR A 122 -15.53 -23.81 2.13
CA TYR A 122 -16.48 -24.08 1.06
C TYR A 122 -15.77 -24.94 0.00
N LEU A 123 -15.99 -26.25 0.04
CA LEU A 123 -15.43 -27.18 -0.93
C LEU A 123 -16.14 -27.00 -2.28
N VAL A 124 -15.39 -26.83 -3.36
CA VAL A 124 -15.94 -26.64 -4.71
C VAL A 124 -15.34 -27.64 -5.69
N SER A 125 -16.11 -28.04 -6.70
CA SER A 125 -15.68 -28.91 -7.80
C SER A 125 -15.78 -28.27 -9.18
N ASP A 126 -16.08 -26.96 -9.26
CA ASP A 126 -16.08 -26.20 -10.50
C ASP A 126 -15.82 -24.70 -10.24
N THR A 127 -15.63 -23.94 -11.31
CA THR A 127 -15.50 -22.48 -11.29
C THR A 127 -16.73 -21.82 -10.69
N ILE A 128 -16.53 -20.97 -9.70
CA ILE A 128 -17.57 -20.10 -9.14
C ILE A 128 -17.70 -18.87 -10.03
N VAL A 129 -18.74 -18.87 -10.86
CA VAL A 129 -19.13 -17.80 -11.78
C VAL A 129 -20.63 -17.90 -12.06
N HIS A 130 -21.29 -16.82 -12.52
CA HIS A 130 -22.72 -16.87 -12.89
C HIS A 130 -22.98 -17.94 -13.94
N SER A 131 -24.10 -18.66 -13.88
CA SER A 131 -24.43 -19.82 -14.73
C SER A 131 -25.19 -19.46 -16.01
N GLY A 132 -25.90 -18.33 -16.03
CA GLY A 132 -26.67 -17.86 -17.19
C GLY A 132 -25.83 -17.31 -18.38
N PRO A 133 -26.49 -16.74 -19.40
CA PRO A 133 -25.81 -16.08 -20.53
C PRO A 133 -25.03 -14.85 -20.05
N VAL A 134 -24.07 -14.38 -20.86
CA VAL A 134 -23.34 -13.13 -20.62
C VAL A 134 -24.32 -11.98 -20.35
N ILE A 135 -24.00 -11.16 -19.35
CA ILE A 135 -24.85 -10.03 -18.98
C ILE A 135 -24.64 -8.94 -20.04
N LYS A 136 -25.69 -8.54 -20.77
CA LYS A 136 -25.54 -7.53 -21.82
C LYS A 136 -25.06 -6.19 -21.23
N CYS A 137 -24.04 -5.60 -21.83
CA CYS A 137 -23.59 -4.24 -21.51
C CYS A 137 -23.21 -3.47 -22.80
N LEU A 138 -22.38 -2.43 -22.69
CA LEU A 138 -22.04 -1.43 -23.74
C LEU A 138 -21.81 -1.99 -25.17
N ALA A 139 -21.34 -3.22 -25.30
CA ALA A 139 -21.14 -3.89 -26.58
C ALA A 139 -21.66 -5.34 -26.57
N ASP A 140 -22.06 -5.83 -27.74
CA ASP A 140 -22.52 -7.21 -27.92
C ASP A 140 -21.39 -8.21 -27.60
N GLY A 141 -21.71 -9.22 -26.78
CA GLY A 141 -20.77 -10.27 -26.38
C GLY A 141 -19.88 -9.96 -25.18
N TRP A 142 -19.87 -8.71 -24.68
CA TRP A 142 -19.17 -8.36 -23.43
C TRP A 142 -19.98 -8.80 -22.20
N ASP A 143 -19.30 -9.25 -21.15
CA ASP A 143 -19.95 -9.64 -19.90
C ASP A 143 -20.07 -8.46 -18.92
N GLY A 144 -21.31 -8.04 -18.68
CA GLY A 144 -21.71 -6.94 -17.81
C GLY A 144 -21.79 -7.28 -16.33
N MET A 145 -20.90 -8.15 -15.82
CA MET A 145 -20.82 -8.40 -14.38
C MET A 145 -19.95 -7.31 -13.71
N PHE A 146 -20.56 -6.17 -13.37
CA PHE A 146 -19.86 -4.95 -12.87
C PHE A 146 -20.20 -4.53 -11.43
N ARG A 147 -20.80 -5.41 -10.60
CA ARG A 147 -21.08 -5.18 -9.15
C ARG A 147 -21.01 -6.43 -8.29
N LEU A 148 -20.23 -7.42 -8.70
CA LEU A 148 -20.06 -8.64 -7.91
C LEU A 148 -19.13 -8.35 -6.73
N ARG A 149 -19.63 -8.53 -5.52
CA ARG A 149 -18.88 -8.26 -4.28
C ARG A 149 -18.89 -9.51 -3.43
N ILE A 150 -17.72 -10.10 -3.23
CA ILE A 150 -17.53 -11.32 -2.47
C ILE A 150 -16.65 -10.98 -1.27
N ILE A 151 -17.24 -11.04 -0.08
CA ILE A 151 -16.60 -10.62 1.17
C ILE A 151 -16.64 -11.78 2.17
N GLY A 152 -15.47 -12.24 2.60
CA GLY A 152 -15.36 -13.21 3.68
C GLY A 152 -15.36 -12.57 5.06
N GLN A 153 -15.83 -13.33 6.06
CA GLN A 153 -15.76 -12.94 7.46
C GLN A 153 -14.31 -12.85 7.95
N SER A 154 -13.44 -13.76 7.48
CA SER A 154 -12.03 -13.82 7.85
C SER A 154 -11.20 -14.32 6.68
N ARG A 155 -10.08 -13.64 6.43
CA ARG A 155 -9.09 -14.10 5.46
C ARG A 155 -8.63 -15.54 5.72
N GLU A 156 -8.28 -15.88 6.95
CA GLU A 156 -7.73 -17.18 7.33
C GLU A 156 -8.79 -18.29 7.41
N GLU A 157 -10.00 -17.96 7.87
CA GLU A 157 -11.03 -18.95 8.23
C GLU A 157 -12.18 -19.03 7.22
N THR A 158 -12.28 -18.11 6.27
CA THR A 158 -13.22 -18.19 5.13
C THR A 158 -12.44 -18.66 3.89
N VAL A 159 -12.56 -19.95 3.57
CA VAL A 159 -11.77 -20.60 2.52
C VAL A 159 -12.67 -21.15 1.43
N ILE A 160 -12.52 -20.69 0.18
CA ILE A 160 -13.06 -21.37 -1.00
C ILE A 160 -11.98 -22.35 -1.47
N ARG A 161 -12.23 -23.65 -1.35
CA ARG A 161 -11.24 -24.70 -1.66
C ARG A 161 -11.69 -25.56 -2.83
N LEU A 162 -10.93 -25.56 -3.91
CA LEU A 162 -11.11 -26.53 -5.00
C LEU A 162 -10.74 -27.94 -4.50
N ARG A 163 -11.55 -28.93 -4.88
CA ARG A 163 -11.29 -30.35 -4.63
C ARG A 163 -9.90 -30.74 -5.18
N ASP A 164 -9.19 -31.59 -4.46
CA ASP A 164 -7.93 -32.15 -4.97
C ASP A 164 -8.19 -32.98 -6.25
N ALA A 165 -7.27 -32.91 -7.22
CA ALA A 165 -7.37 -33.57 -8.53
C ALA A 165 -8.76 -33.38 -9.19
N CYS A 166 -9.24 -32.15 -9.20
CA CYS A 166 -10.57 -31.80 -9.70
C CYS A 166 -10.61 -31.92 -11.23
N PRO A 167 -11.54 -32.72 -11.79
CA PRO A 167 -11.70 -32.83 -13.23
C PRO A 167 -11.89 -31.47 -13.91
N GLY A 168 -11.15 -31.24 -15.00
CA GLY A 168 -11.19 -29.99 -15.77
C GLY A 168 -10.21 -28.91 -15.31
N PHE A 169 -9.44 -29.15 -14.26
CA PHE A 169 -8.39 -28.23 -13.74
C PHE A 169 -6.97 -28.76 -13.94
N GLU A 170 -6.79 -29.79 -14.78
CA GLU A 170 -5.49 -30.39 -15.08
C GLU A 170 -4.66 -29.52 -16.02
N ARG A 171 -5.32 -28.72 -16.89
CA ARG A 171 -4.69 -27.85 -17.90
C ARG A 171 -5.57 -26.62 -18.21
N GLY A 172 -5.00 -25.61 -18.85
CA GLY A 172 -5.76 -24.54 -19.51
C GLY A 172 -5.99 -23.25 -18.73
N GLY A 173 -5.55 -23.14 -17.47
CA GLY A 173 -5.66 -21.90 -16.69
C GLY A 173 -7.09 -21.62 -16.19
N LYS A 174 -7.89 -22.66 -15.93
CA LYS A 174 -9.30 -22.53 -15.52
C LYS A 174 -9.39 -21.92 -14.11
N PRO A 175 -10.15 -20.82 -13.89
CA PRO A 175 -10.23 -20.17 -12.59
C PRO A 175 -11.11 -20.92 -11.58
N VAL A 176 -10.74 -20.90 -10.31
CA VAL A 176 -11.61 -21.37 -9.20
C VAL A 176 -12.69 -20.34 -8.89
N LEU A 177 -12.30 -19.08 -8.78
CA LEU A 177 -13.23 -17.95 -8.66
C LEU A 177 -13.09 -17.04 -9.87
N SER A 178 -14.19 -16.78 -10.58
CA SER A 178 -14.18 -15.85 -11.71
C SER A 178 -15.23 -14.76 -11.54
N PHE A 179 -14.80 -13.52 -11.76
CA PHE A 179 -15.71 -12.38 -11.73
C PHE A 179 -16.52 -12.24 -13.01
N GLN A 180 -16.13 -12.91 -14.10
CA GLN A 180 -16.82 -12.86 -15.39
C GLN A 180 -16.68 -14.17 -16.20
N LYS A 181 -17.54 -14.36 -17.21
CA LYS A 181 -17.48 -15.45 -18.18
C LYS A 181 -16.88 -15.05 -19.53
N GLY A 182 -17.17 -13.83 -19.96
CA GLY A 182 -16.82 -13.32 -21.28
C GLY A 182 -15.68 -12.32 -21.26
N PRO A 183 -15.36 -11.70 -22.42
CA PRO A 183 -14.56 -10.49 -22.46
C PRO A 183 -15.18 -9.46 -21.52
N GLY A 184 -14.36 -8.74 -20.78
CA GLY A 184 -14.89 -7.76 -19.85
C GLY A 184 -15.23 -6.42 -20.48
N THR A 185 -15.48 -5.44 -19.62
CA THR A 185 -16.09 -4.16 -19.94
C THR A 185 -15.43 -3.02 -19.18
N ASN A 186 -15.54 -1.80 -19.72
CA ASN A 186 -15.11 -0.56 -19.06
C ASN A 186 -16.26 0.15 -18.33
N VAL A 187 -17.43 -0.50 -18.18
CA VAL A 187 -18.50 0.04 -17.32
C VAL A 187 -17.97 0.16 -15.90
N PRO A 188 -18.23 1.27 -15.17
CA PRO A 188 -17.81 1.44 -13.79
C PRO A 188 -18.07 0.19 -12.94
N GLY A 189 -16.98 -0.51 -12.63
CA GLY A 189 -16.99 -1.88 -12.13
C GLY A 189 -16.74 -1.90 -10.64
N LEU A 190 -17.81 -1.87 -9.84
CA LEU A 190 -17.77 -1.97 -8.38
C LEU A 190 -17.54 -3.42 -7.90
N ASN A 191 -16.71 -4.16 -8.64
CA ASN A 191 -16.36 -5.54 -8.33
C ASN A 191 -15.36 -5.58 -7.19
N GLN A 192 -15.60 -6.46 -6.21
CA GLN A 192 -14.78 -6.57 -5.02
C GLN A 192 -14.56 -8.02 -4.58
N CYS A 193 -13.34 -8.31 -4.15
CA CYS A 193 -13.00 -9.53 -3.43
C CYS A 193 -12.27 -9.14 -2.14
N ARG A 194 -12.80 -9.53 -0.97
CA ARG A 194 -12.24 -9.09 0.31
C ARG A 194 -12.21 -10.17 1.38
N ASN A 195 -11.13 -10.21 2.14
CA ASN A 195 -11.01 -10.92 3.43
C ASN A 195 -11.37 -12.42 3.35
N LEU A 196 -10.76 -13.14 2.40
CA LEU A 196 -10.96 -14.57 2.20
C LEU A 196 -9.70 -15.27 1.64
N THR A 197 -9.71 -16.60 1.66
CA THR A 197 -8.72 -17.45 0.99
C THR A 197 -9.33 -18.21 -0.19
N VAL A 198 -8.63 -18.27 -1.32
CA VAL A 198 -8.88 -19.22 -2.41
C VAL A 198 -7.74 -20.24 -2.46
N ASP A 199 -8.07 -21.51 -2.26
CA ASP A 199 -7.13 -22.63 -2.26
C ASP A 199 -7.44 -23.56 -3.44
N ILE A 200 -6.49 -23.71 -4.37
CA ILE A 200 -6.71 -24.57 -5.55
C ILE A 200 -6.53 -26.06 -5.24
N GLY A 201 -6.30 -26.46 -4.00
CA GLY A 201 -6.11 -27.87 -3.63
C GLY A 201 -4.79 -28.44 -4.17
N ARG A 202 -4.69 -29.77 -4.19
CA ARG A 202 -3.54 -30.53 -4.73
C ARG A 202 -3.89 -31.13 -6.09
N GLY A 203 -2.91 -31.30 -6.96
CA GLY A 203 -3.10 -32.01 -8.23
C GLY A 203 -3.90 -31.23 -9.29
N ASN A 204 -3.99 -29.89 -9.16
CA ASN A 204 -4.72 -29.01 -10.08
C ASN A 204 -3.77 -28.05 -10.82
N PRO A 205 -2.77 -28.55 -11.59
CA PRO A 205 -1.72 -27.71 -12.18
C PRO A 205 -2.25 -26.73 -13.25
N GLY A 206 -3.43 -26.97 -13.81
CA GLY A 206 -4.10 -26.08 -14.74
C GLY A 206 -5.01 -25.04 -14.09
N ALA A 207 -5.14 -25.02 -12.76
CA ALA A 207 -6.02 -24.09 -12.06
C ALA A 207 -5.41 -22.69 -11.95
N THR A 208 -6.26 -21.69 -12.16
CA THR A 208 -6.04 -20.30 -11.75
C THR A 208 -6.82 -20.07 -10.46
N GLY A 209 -6.26 -19.36 -9.48
CA GLY A 209 -6.97 -19.06 -8.24
C GLY A 209 -8.17 -18.13 -8.49
N ILE A 210 -7.88 -16.88 -8.86
CA ILE A 210 -8.89 -15.84 -9.10
C ILE A 210 -8.68 -15.23 -10.48
N LEU A 211 -9.72 -15.25 -11.32
CA LEU A 211 -9.82 -14.39 -12.50
C LEU A 211 -10.60 -13.14 -12.13
N PHE A 212 -9.88 -12.04 -11.93
CA PHE A 212 -10.44 -10.78 -11.45
C PHE A 212 -10.58 -9.76 -12.57
N MET A 213 -11.65 -8.98 -12.50
CA MET A 213 -11.96 -7.93 -13.44
C MET A 213 -12.73 -6.82 -12.71
N GLY A 214 -12.44 -5.57 -13.05
CA GLY A 214 -13.26 -4.44 -12.65
C GLY A 214 -12.67 -3.12 -13.12
N ALA A 215 -13.50 -2.26 -13.71
CA ALA A 215 -13.09 -0.91 -14.08
C ALA A 215 -13.08 0.01 -12.84
N ASN A 216 -13.68 1.20 -12.94
CA ASN A 216 -13.67 2.23 -11.91
C ASN A 216 -14.08 1.68 -10.53
N THR A 217 -13.32 2.02 -9.49
CA THR A 217 -13.66 1.72 -8.08
C THR A 217 -13.68 0.22 -7.75
N CYS A 218 -13.14 -0.64 -8.61
CA CYS A 218 -12.92 -2.04 -8.27
C CYS A 218 -11.81 -2.17 -7.21
N SER A 219 -11.79 -3.30 -6.50
CA SER A 219 -10.76 -3.56 -5.52
C SER A 219 -10.62 -5.01 -5.11
N MET A 220 -9.46 -5.32 -4.51
CA MET A 220 -9.23 -6.55 -3.78
C MET A 220 -8.46 -6.24 -2.50
N ASN A 221 -8.91 -6.75 -1.35
CA ASN A 221 -8.26 -6.46 -0.07
C ASN A 221 -8.17 -7.70 0.81
N ASP A 222 -7.04 -7.92 1.49
CA ASP A 222 -6.91 -8.96 2.51
C ASP A 222 -7.18 -10.38 1.96
N VAL A 223 -6.55 -10.75 0.83
CA VAL A 223 -6.83 -12.02 0.14
C VAL A 223 -5.61 -12.94 0.13
N THR A 224 -5.82 -14.23 0.39
CA THR A 224 -4.80 -15.26 0.13
C THR A 224 -5.22 -16.13 -1.04
N ILE A 225 -4.28 -16.38 -1.95
CA ILE A 225 -4.46 -17.32 -3.06
C ILE A 225 -3.34 -18.35 -2.95
N ARG A 226 -3.66 -19.62 -2.80
CA ARG A 226 -2.62 -20.65 -2.59
C ARG A 226 -2.88 -21.93 -3.36
N SER A 227 -1.79 -22.61 -3.68
CA SER A 227 -1.79 -24.00 -4.10
C SER A 227 -1.28 -24.89 -2.97
N SER A 228 -2.05 -25.94 -2.62
CA SER A 228 -1.71 -26.85 -1.52
C SER A 228 -0.50 -27.75 -1.83
N ASP A 229 -0.08 -27.87 -3.10
CA ASP A 229 1.13 -28.59 -3.52
C ASP A 229 2.15 -27.69 -4.26
N GLY A 230 1.90 -26.38 -4.29
CA GLY A 230 2.72 -25.39 -4.97
C GLY A 230 2.52 -25.31 -6.48
N ARG A 231 1.73 -26.19 -7.11
CA ARG A 231 1.51 -26.21 -8.57
C ARG A 231 0.18 -25.57 -8.94
N GLY A 232 0.15 -24.83 -10.05
CA GLY A 232 -1.02 -24.14 -10.57
C GLY A 232 -0.63 -23.19 -11.70
N ALA A 233 -1.58 -22.69 -12.49
CA ALA A 233 -1.28 -21.82 -13.63
C ALA A 233 -0.98 -20.38 -13.20
N ALA A 234 -1.89 -19.76 -12.45
CA ALA A 234 -1.74 -18.41 -11.91
C ALA A 234 -2.49 -18.24 -10.60
N GLY A 235 -1.94 -17.49 -9.65
CA GLY A 235 -2.69 -17.12 -8.44
C GLY A 235 -3.80 -16.13 -8.77
N LEU A 236 -3.39 -14.90 -9.09
CA LEU A 236 -4.28 -13.83 -9.55
C LEU A 236 -4.08 -13.62 -11.05
N ASP A 237 -5.13 -13.80 -11.84
CA ASP A 237 -5.12 -13.49 -13.26
C ASP A 237 -6.00 -12.27 -13.52
N LEU A 238 -5.41 -11.23 -14.08
CA LEU A 238 -6.08 -10.00 -14.49
C LEU A 238 -6.32 -10.01 -15.99
N ALA A 239 -6.67 -11.16 -16.59
CA ALA A 239 -6.70 -11.36 -18.05
C ALA A 239 -7.86 -10.72 -18.81
N LEU A 240 -8.77 -10.03 -18.12
CA LEU A 240 -9.95 -9.43 -18.74
C LEU A 240 -9.84 -7.91 -18.78
N PHE A 241 -10.28 -7.33 -19.88
CA PHE A 241 -10.46 -5.89 -20.01
C PHE A 241 -11.65 -5.42 -19.16
N SER A 242 -11.61 -4.36 -18.36
CA SER A 242 -10.46 -3.60 -17.86
C SER A 242 -10.24 -3.87 -16.36
N VAL A 243 -9.02 -3.60 -15.87
CA VAL A 243 -8.72 -3.58 -14.43
C VAL A 243 -8.14 -2.22 -14.07
N GLN A 244 -8.90 -1.44 -13.30
CA GLN A 244 -8.58 -0.05 -12.91
C GLN A 244 -8.89 0.20 -11.42
N GLY A 245 -8.22 -0.54 -10.54
CA GLY A 245 -8.48 -0.46 -9.09
C GLY A 245 -7.26 -0.75 -8.24
N HIS A 246 -7.46 -0.54 -6.94
CA HIS A 246 -6.49 -0.74 -5.88
C HIS A 246 -6.65 -2.14 -5.29
N LEU A 247 -5.60 -2.95 -5.42
CA LEU A 247 -5.52 -4.32 -4.95
C LEU A 247 -4.43 -4.39 -3.89
N LYS A 248 -4.77 -4.64 -2.62
CA LYS A 248 -3.79 -4.61 -1.53
C LYS A 248 -3.92 -5.71 -0.49
N ASP A 249 -2.82 -5.95 0.22
CA ASP A 249 -2.71 -6.95 1.28
C ASP A 249 -3.03 -8.35 0.74
N ILE A 250 -2.28 -8.74 -0.29
CA ILE A 250 -2.48 -9.99 -1.03
C ILE A 250 -1.28 -10.91 -0.84
N THR A 251 -1.54 -12.18 -0.56
CA THR A 251 -0.52 -13.24 -0.58
C THR A 251 -0.84 -14.27 -1.64
N VAL A 252 0.16 -14.61 -2.46
CA VAL A 252 0.10 -15.70 -3.44
C VAL A 252 1.21 -16.72 -3.20
N GLU A 253 0.82 -17.97 -2.94
CA GLU A 253 1.74 -19.09 -2.65
C GLU A 253 1.63 -20.21 -3.69
N GLY A 254 2.75 -20.55 -4.32
CA GLY A 254 2.82 -21.53 -5.41
C GLY A 254 2.54 -20.93 -6.79
N PHE A 255 2.03 -21.75 -7.70
CA PHE A 255 1.69 -21.43 -9.10
C PHE A 255 2.92 -21.22 -10.01
N ASP A 256 2.72 -21.27 -11.33
CA ASP A 256 3.73 -20.81 -12.29
C ASP A 256 3.89 -19.29 -12.22
N TYR A 257 2.76 -18.59 -12.10
CA TYR A 257 2.71 -17.13 -11.99
C TYR A 257 1.95 -16.69 -10.74
N GLY A 258 2.50 -15.71 -10.02
CA GLY A 258 1.83 -15.15 -8.85
C GLY A 258 0.68 -14.25 -9.29
N VAL A 259 1.02 -13.24 -10.08
CA VAL A 259 0.08 -12.33 -10.75
C VAL A 259 0.33 -12.34 -12.25
N ARG A 260 -0.73 -12.42 -13.04
CA ARG A 260 -0.68 -12.19 -14.49
C ARG A 260 -1.45 -10.93 -14.86
N VAL A 261 -0.80 -10.07 -15.62
CA VAL A 261 -1.38 -8.89 -16.25
C VAL A 261 -1.21 -9.06 -17.76
N THR A 262 -2.24 -9.60 -18.39
CA THR A 262 -2.25 -9.94 -19.81
C THR A 262 -3.13 -9.06 -20.71
N PRO A 263 -4.15 -8.32 -20.23
CA PRO A 263 -5.12 -7.67 -21.09
C PRO A 263 -4.53 -6.36 -21.62
N MET A 264 -5.31 -5.76 -22.51
CA MET A 264 -4.98 -4.60 -23.34
C MET A 264 -4.71 -3.29 -22.57
N GLU A 265 -4.51 -2.22 -23.33
CA GLU A 265 -3.86 -0.97 -22.95
C GLU A 265 -4.50 -0.19 -21.78
N GLU A 266 -5.77 -0.44 -21.43
CA GLU A 266 -6.52 0.16 -20.29
C GLU A 266 -6.50 -0.68 -19.00
N CYS A 267 -5.45 -1.47 -18.78
CA CYS A 267 -5.25 -2.20 -17.55
C CYS A 267 -4.17 -1.49 -16.71
N ASN A 268 -4.57 -0.81 -15.64
CA ASN A 268 -3.67 -0.10 -14.72
C ASN A 268 -4.05 -0.39 -13.25
N PRO A 269 -3.90 -1.64 -12.79
CA PRO A 269 -4.09 -1.95 -11.38
C PRO A 269 -2.98 -1.30 -10.54
N ALA A 270 -3.34 -0.68 -9.42
CA ALA A 270 -2.37 -0.39 -8.37
C ALA A 270 -2.35 -1.57 -7.40
N LEU A 271 -1.22 -2.27 -7.33
CA LEU A 271 -1.00 -3.37 -6.39
C LEU A 271 -0.04 -2.91 -5.27
N GLU A 272 -0.51 -2.93 -4.03
CA GLU A 272 0.23 -2.47 -2.86
C GLU A 272 0.26 -3.56 -1.77
N HIS A 273 1.36 -3.75 -1.05
CA HIS A 273 1.48 -4.77 0.01
C HIS A 273 1.24 -6.20 -0.51
N LEU A 274 2.12 -6.66 -1.41
CA LEU A 274 1.96 -7.91 -2.15
C LEU A 274 3.06 -8.91 -1.77
N THR A 275 2.68 -10.12 -1.37
CA THR A 275 3.61 -11.24 -1.08
C THR A 275 3.46 -12.32 -2.14
N LEU A 276 4.52 -12.58 -2.90
CA LEU A 276 4.59 -13.63 -3.92
C LEU A 276 5.68 -14.62 -3.56
N ARG A 277 5.32 -15.90 -3.37
CA ARG A 277 6.26 -16.94 -2.96
C ARG A 277 6.07 -18.23 -3.73
N GLY A 278 7.17 -18.81 -4.18
CA GLY A 278 7.20 -20.17 -4.74
C GLY A 278 6.65 -20.27 -6.15
N GLN A 279 6.74 -19.20 -6.93
CA GLN A 279 6.36 -19.19 -8.34
C GLN A 279 7.36 -19.93 -9.22
N GLY A 280 6.86 -20.76 -10.14
CA GLY A 280 7.68 -21.56 -11.06
C GLY A 280 8.26 -20.80 -12.26
N ARG A 281 7.61 -19.70 -12.70
CA ARG A 281 7.97 -18.96 -13.93
C ARG A 281 8.22 -17.48 -13.70
N ALA A 282 7.37 -16.79 -12.94
CA ALA A 282 7.62 -15.43 -12.49
C ALA A 282 6.69 -15.04 -11.32
N GLY A 283 7.14 -14.11 -10.47
CA GLY A 283 6.25 -13.48 -9.49
C GLY A 283 5.09 -12.77 -10.20
N VAL A 284 5.42 -11.78 -11.03
CA VAL A 284 4.47 -11.03 -11.86
C VAL A 284 4.83 -11.21 -13.34
N LEU A 285 3.86 -11.62 -14.15
CA LEU A 285 3.96 -11.59 -15.61
C LEU A 285 3.17 -10.38 -16.13
N VAL A 286 3.80 -9.58 -16.99
CA VAL A 286 3.16 -8.47 -17.71
C VAL A 286 3.32 -8.71 -19.21
N GLU A 287 2.24 -9.13 -19.87
CA GLU A 287 2.22 -9.30 -21.33
C GLU A 287 1.70 -8.02 -22.00
N ARG A 288 0.69 -7.40 -21.41
CA ARG A 288 0.13 -6.10 -21.82
C ARG A 288 -0.43 -5.40 -20.58
N GLY A 289 -0.73 -4.11 -20.71
CA GLY A 289 -1.18 -3.28 -19.59
C GLY A 289 -0.02 -2.68 -18.80
N SER A 290 -0.35 -2.01 -17.70
CA SER A 290 0.56 -1.14 -17.00
C SER A 290 0.37 -1.18 -15.47
N PRO A 291 0.76 -2.25 -14.77
CA PRO A 291 0.58 -2.34 -13.32
C PRO A 291 1.48 -1.37 -12.55
N CYS A 292 0.96 -0.79 -11.48
CA CYS A 292 1.72 -0.01 -10.51
C CYS A 292 1.95 -0.86 -9.25
N LEU A 293 3.20 -1.24 -8.97
CA LEU A 293 3.58 -2.14 -7.88
C LEU A 293 4.29 -1.34 -6.78
N ARG A 294 3.80 -1.44 -5.54
CA ARG A 294 4.48 -0.90 -4.36
C ARG A 294 4.50 -1.91 -3.23
N ASP A 295 5.61 -1.98 -2.49
CA ASP A 295 5.77 -2.94 -1.39
C ASP A 295 5.52 -4.39 -1.86
N LEU A 296 6.08 -4.72 -3.03
CA LEU A 296 6.12 -6.09 -3.54
C LEU A 296 7.26 -6.82 -2.84
N TRP A 297 6.92 -7.87 -2.11
CA TRP A 297 7.85 -8.90 -1.67
C TRP A 297 7.71 -10.14 -2.55
N SER A 298 8.72 -10.40 -3.36
CA SER A 298 8.79 -11.60 -4.22
C SER A 298 9.92 -12.50 -3.76
N ALA A 299 9.61 -13.71 -3.33
CA ALA A 299 10.58 -14.69 -2.84
C ALA A 299 10.60 -15.91 -3.77
N ASN A 300 11.34 -15.77 -4.87
CA ASN A 300 11.30 -16.70 -6.01
C ASN A 300 12.69 -16.89 -6.62
N ALA A 301 12.97 -18.10 -7.11
CA ALA A 301 14.18 -18.36 -7.92
C ALA A 301 14.03 -17.81 -9.35
N ALA A 302 12.79 -17.81 -9.88
CA ALA A 302 12.42 -17.21 -11.16
C ALA A 302 12.33 -15.67 -11.05
N PRO A 303 12.33 -14.93 -12.18
CA PRO A 303 12.20 -13.47 -12.15
C PRO A 303 11.02 -13.00 -11.30
N ALA A 304 11.22 -11.97 -10.49
CA ALA A 304 10.14 -11.41 -9.70
C ALA A 304 9.14 -10.65 -10.58
N VAL A 305 9.62 -9.95 -11.61
CA VAL A 305 8.77 -9.29 -12.62
C VAL A 305 9.30 -9.64 -14.01
N LEU A 306 8.44 -10.21 -14.85
CA LEU A 306 8.73 -10.57 -16.23
C LEU A 306 7.79 -9.78 -17.16
N VAL A 307 8.37 -8.96 -18.04
CA VAL A 307 7.63 -8.15 -19.01
C VAL A 307 7.90 -8.69 -20.42
N THR A 308 6.87 -9.16 -21.12
CA THR A 308 7.03 -9.88 -22.39
C THR A 308 6.40 -9.22 -23.61
N GLY A 309 5.46 -8.29 -23.43
CA GLY A 309 4.77 -7.71 -24.59
C GLY A 309 4.84 -6.20 -24.69
N ARG A 310 4.51 -5.75 -25.90
CA ARG A 310 4.52 -4.36 -26.34
C ARG A 310 3.56 -3.50 -25.52
N ALA A 311 3.79 -2.19 -25.54
CA ALA A 311 2.93 -1.18 -24.90
C ALA A 311 2.84 -1.28 -23.35
N ALA A 312 3.58 -2.22 -22.74
CA ALA A 312 3.60 -2.44 -21.30
C ALA A 312 4.39 -1.36 -20.56
N HIS A 313 3.89 -0.94 -19.40
CA HIS A 313 4.57 0.02 -18.53
C HIS A 313 4.46 -0.40 -17.06
N VAL A 314 5.60 -0.72 -16.45
CA VAL A 314 5.63 -1.14 -15.04
C VAL A 314 6.17 -0.01 -14.17
N VAL A 315 5.45 0.31 -13.10
CA VAL A 315 5.99 1.06 -11.96
C VAL A 315 6.30 0.06 -10.86
N LEU A 316 7.50 0.10 -10.29
CA LEU A 316 7.93 -0.78 -9.19
C LEU A 316 8.66 0.02 -8.12
N VAL A 317 8.01 0.27 -6.98
CA VAL A 317 8.58 1.12 -5.93
C VAL A 317 8.58 0.46 -4.55
N ASP A 318 9.55 0.83 -3.71
CA ASP A 318 9.64 0.42 -2.30
C ASP A 318 9.52 -1.11 -2.12
N SER A 319 10.22 -1.89 -2.94
CA SER A 319 9.98 -3.33 -3.11
C SER A 319 11.21 -4.19 -2.80
N VAL A 320 10.95 -5.46 -2.48
CA VAL A 320 11.96 -6.45 -2.11
C VAL A 320 11.80 -7.70 -2.99
N LEU A 321 12.75 -7.90 -3.88
CA LEU A 321 12.85 -9.07 -4.74
C LEU A 321 13.97 -9.95 -4.16
N ASP A 322 13.62 -11.07 -3.55
CA ASP A 322 14.48 -11.92 -2.74
C ASP A 322 14.54 -13.35 -3.30
N ARG A 323 15.54 -14.12 -2.86
CA ARG A 323 15.77 -15.53 -3.21
C ARG A 323 15.89 -15.81 -4.70
N GLY A 324 16.28 -14.82 -5.49
CA GLY A 324 16.57 -15.00 -6.91
C GLY A 324 17.67 -16.02 -7.18
N ALA A 325 17.64 -16.64 -8.35
CA ALA A 325 18.78 -17.40 -8.85
C ALA A 325 19.85 -16.44 -9.39
N GLU A 326 21.14 -16.75 -9.16
CA GLU A 326 22.27 -15.90 -9.60
C GLU A 326 22.25 -15.65 -11.13
N GLY A 327 21.85 -16.65 -11.91
CA GLY A 327 21.71 -16.55 -13.37
C GLY A 327 20.43 -15.86 -13.87
N ALA A 328 19.53 -15.42 -12.98
CA ALA A 328 18.28 -14.76 -13.33
C ALA A 328 18.34 -13.25 -13.11
N ALA A 329 17.53 -12.51 -13.89
CA ALA A 329 17.25 -11.11 -13.62
C ALA A 329 16.04 -10.99 -12.67
N ALA A 330 16.10 -10.04 -11.73
CA ALA A 330 14.98 -9.76 -10.82
C ALA A 330 13.80 -9.15 -11.59
N VAL A 331 14.09 -8.21 -12.50
CA VAL A 331 13.15 -7.61 -13.44
C VAL A 331 13.66 -7.84 -14.87
N ASP A 332 12.90 -8.55 -15.69
CA ASP A 332 13.29 -8.95 -17.06
C ASP A 332 12.34 -8.35 -18.11
N LEU A 333 12.81 -7.33 -18.83
CA LEU A 333 12.10 -6.67 -19.92
C LEU A 333 12.53 -7.27 -21.26
N ARG A 334 11.70 -8.16 -21.81
CA ARG A 334 11.98 -8.86 -23.07
C ARG A 334 11.48 -8.13 -24.31
N ASP A 335 10.59 -7.16 -24.14
CA ASP A 335 10.16 -6.26 -25.20
C ASP A 335 10.94 -4.94 -25.10
N GLU A 336 11.53 -4.49 -26.21
CA GLU A 336 12.36 -3.28 -26.24
C GLU A 336 11.58 -1.98 -26.07
N THR A 337 10.27 -2.03 -26.34
CA THR A 337 9.33 -0.89 -26.29
C THR A 337 8.63 -0.75 -24.93
N ALA A 338 8.73 -1.78 -24.08
CA ALA A 338 8.20 -1.74 -22.72
C ALA A 338 8.97 -0.72 -21.86
N GLN A 339 8.26 -0.08 -20.94
CA GLN A 339 8.81 0.89 -20.02
C GLN A 339 8.81 0.39 -18.58
N LEU A 340 9.83 0.78 -17.82
CA LEU A 340 9.98 0.54 -16.39
C LEU A 340 10.40 1.84 -15.70
N PHE A 341 9.64 2.21 -14.67
CA PHE A 341 10.10 3.09 -13.60
C PHE A 341 10.28 2.24 -12.34
N ALA A 342 11.50 2.17 -11.79
CA ALA A 342 11.78 1.46 -10.55
C ALA A 342 12.49 2.36 -9.55
N ARG A 343 12.12 2.29 -8.26
CA ARG A 343 12.73 3.12 -7.20
C ARG A 343 12.72 2.40 -5.84
N ASN A 344 13.81 2.48 -5.09
CA ASN A 344 13.96 1.83 -3.78
C ASN A 344 13.69 0.30 -3.84
N VAL A 345 14.37 -0.42 -4.75
CA VAL A 345 14.15 -1.86 -4.95
C VAL A 345 15.38 -2.67 -4.54
N ARG A 346 15.23 -3.61 -3.61
CA ARG A 346 16.26 -4.60 -3.25
C ARG A 346 16.13 -5.84 -4.11
N THR A 347 17.23 -6.37 -4.65
CA THR A 347 17.23 -7.53 -5.58
C THR A 347 18.17 -8.64 -5.10
N ALA A 348 17.91 -9.17 -3.90
CA ALA A 348 18.77 -10.18 -3.28
C ALA A 348 18.66 -11.56 -3.97
N GLY A 349 19.80 -12.22 -4.15
CA GLY A 349 19.93 -13.52 -4.83
C GLY A 349 20.09 -13.43 -6.35
N TYR A 350 19.57 -12.38 -7.00
CA TYR A 350 19.69 -12.18 -8.44
C TYR A 350 21.05 -11.57 -8.82
N GLY A 351 21.69 -12.10 -9.86
CA GLY A 351 22.92 -11.51 -10.41
C GLY A 351 22.67 -10.20 -11.18
N VAL A 352 21.45 -10.02 -11.70
CA VAL A 352 21.01 -8.84 -12.46
C VAL A 352 19.75 -8.27 -11.81
N ALA A 353 19.75 -6.98 -11.45
CA ALA A 353 18.56 -6.30 -10.94
C ALA A 353 17.55 -6.02 -12.04
N VAL A 354 18.00 -5.45 -13.16
CA VAL A 354 17.17 -5.13 -14.33
C VAL A 354 17.88 -5.58 -15.59
N SER A 355 17.23 -6.47 -16.35
CA SER A 355 17.60 -6.84 -17.71
C SER A 355 16.62 -6.19 -18.68
N ARG A 356 17.13 -5.58 -19.75
CA ARG A 356 16.31 -5.02 -20.83
C ARG A 356 16.87 -5.44 -22.17
N LYS A 357 16.01 -5.99 -23.04
CA LYS A 357 16.38 -6.30 -24.42
C LYS A 357 16.90 -5.05 -25.13
N GLY A 358 18.11 -5.13 -25.67
CA GLY A 358 18.78 -4.01 -26.35
C GLY A 358 19.38 -2.94 -25.41
N GLY A 359 19.28 -3.11 -24.09
CA GLY A 359 19.84 -2.20 -23.09
C GLY A 359 20.97 -2.82 -22.27
N ALA A 360 21.71 -1.98 -21.54
CA ALA A 360 22.68 -2.45 -20.57
C ALA A 360 21.97 -3.04 -19.34
N ALA A 361 22.46 -4.17 -18.85
CA ALA A 361 21.97 -4.79 -17.62
C ALA A 361 22.40 -3.98 -16.39
N LEU A 362 21.49 -3.81 -15.44
CA LEU A 362 21.78 -3.24 -14.13
C LEU A 362 22.17 -4.38 -13.17
N PRO A 363 23.34 -4.33 -12.51
CA PRO A 363 23.76 -5.39 -11.59
C PRO A 363 22.81 -5.54 -10.40
N GLY A 364 22.77 -6.74 -9.81
CA GLY A 364 21.99 -7.05 -8.61
C GLY A 364 22.37 -6.21 -7.38
N GLY A 365 21.52 -6.24 -6.35
CA GLY A 365 21.75 -5.57 -5.06
C GLY A 365 20.66 -4.55 -4.72
N TRP A 366 20.83 -3.31 -5.17
CA TRP A 366 19.93 -2.19 -4.86
C TRP A 366 19.72 -1.28 -6.07
N VAL A 367 18.46 -1.00 -6.39
CA VAL A 367 18.04 -0.02 -7.38
C VAL A 367 17.53 1.21 -6.64
N GLU A 368 18.32 2.27 -6.63
CA GLU A 368 17.90 3.55 -6.04
C GLU A 368 16.78 4.17 -6.89
N GLU A 369 17.04 4.40 -8.18
CA GLU A 369 16.06 4.82 -9.18
C GLU A 369 16.52 4.35 -10.57
N TYR A 370 15.58 3.88 -11.39
CA TYR A 370 15.81 3.46 -12.77
C TYR A 370 14.63 3.88 -13.64
N VAL A 371 14.92 4.50 -14.79
CA VAL A 371 13.92 4.95 -15.76
C VAL A 371 14.34 4.49 -17.15
N SER A 372 13.59 3.56 -17.76
CA SER A 372 13.97 2.98 -19.05
C SER A 372 13.88 3.95 -20.23
N GLY A 373 12.96 4.91 -20.17
CA GLY A 373 12.62 5.82 -21.27
C GLY A 373 13.23 7.21 -21.16
N GLY A 374 14.09 7.45 -20.16
CA GLY A 374 14.73 8.74 -19.91
C GLY A 374 13.92 9.68 -19.02
N VAL A 375 14.58 10.78 -18.62
CA VAL A 375 14.02 11.80 -17.71
C VAL A 375 13.88 13.13 -18.44
N PHE A 376 12.65 13.65 -18.46
CA PHE A 376 12.26 14.86 -19.18
C PHE A 376 12.14 16.03 -18.20
N ALA A 377 12.98 17.04 -18.40
CA ALA A 377 12.98 18.30 -17.68
C ALA A 377 13.06 19.43 -18.73
N LEU A 378 12.22 20.46 -18.60
CA LEU A 378 12.05 21.49 -19.63
C LEU A 378 12.96 22.71 -19.44
N HIS A 379 13.55 22.87 -18.26
CA HIS A 379 14.40 24.02 -17.93
C HIS A 379 15.73 23.61 -17.29
N GLU A 380 16.76 24.42 -17.50
CA GLU A 380 18.07 24.24 -16.87
C GLU A 380 17.99 24.38 -15.34
N GLY A 381 18.77 23.57 -14.61
CA GLY A 381 18.79 23.58 -13.14
C GLY A 381 17.65 22.81 -12.48
N GLN A 382 16.75 22.22 -13.27
CA GLN A 382 15.78 21.27 -12.75
C GLN A 382 16.44 19.95 -12.35
N ALA A 383 15.87 19.31 -11.34
CA ALA A 383 16.24 17.97 -10.95
C ALA A 383 16.05 16.98 -12.11
N ARG A 384 16.73 15.84 -12.04
CA ARG A 384 16.64 14.74 -13.03
C ARG A 384 16.27 13.43 -12.37
N ARG A 385 15.46 13.51 -11.30
CA ARG A 385 15.05 12.39 -10.45
C ARG A 385 13.61 12.61 -10.01
N SER A 386 12.93 11.57 -9.57
CA SER A 386 11.60 11.74 -8.96
C SER A 386 11.67 12.50 -7.63
N LEU A 387 10.52 13.00 -7.13
CA LEU A 387 10.44 13.73 -5.87
C LEU A 387 10.73 12.84 -4.65
N ASN A 388 10.43 11.54 -4.75
CA ASN A 388 10.54 10.55 -3.69
C ASN A 388 9.81 11.00 -2.41
N LEU A 389 8.54 11.39 -2.57
CA LEU A 389 7.74 11.88 -1.45
C LEU A 389 7.56 10.76 -0.41
N PRO A 390 7.52 11.10 0.90
CA PRO A 390 7.12 10.16 1.92
C PRO A 390 5.71 9.65 1.63
N VAL A 391 5.61 8.36 1.36
CA VAL A 391 4.33 7.68 1.24
C VAL A 391 3.85 7.24 2.62
N GLU A 392 2.60 7.57 2.93
CA GLU A 392 1.90 7.16 4.15
C GLU A 392 0.73 6.23 3.76
N ASP A 393 0.58 5.15 4.52
CA ASP A 393 -0.55 4.23 4.38
C ASP A 393 -1.78 4.82 5.08
N ALA A 394 -2.98 4.48 4.58
CA ALA A 394 -4.20 4.80 5.31
C ALA A 394 -4.17 4.18 6.72
N PRO A 395 -4.58 4.92 7.77
CA PRO A 395 -4.67 4.38 9.13
C PRO A 395 -5.53 3.12 9.16
N VAL A 396 -5.15 2.04 9.86
CA VAL A 396 -5.99 0.83 9.91
C VAL A 396 -7.39 1.18 10.39
N LEU A 397 -8.43 0.78 9.65
CA LEU A 397 -9.83 0.94 10.06
C LEU A 397 -10.06 0.20 11.38
N PRO A 398 -10.37 0.89 12.50
CA PRO A 398 -10.70 0.22 13.74
C PRO A 398 -12.10 -0.39 13.59
N ARG A 399 -12.16 -1.67 13.18
CA ARG A 399 -13.43 -2.41 13.06
C ARG A 399 -14.10 -2.46 14.44
N GLU A 400 -15.26 -1.83 14.55
CA GLU A 400 -16.09 -1.89 15.75
C GLU A 400 -16.69 -3.29 15.90
N ARG A 401 -16.30 -4.00 16.96
CA ARG A 401 -16.75 -5.38 17.23
C ARG A 401 -18.03 -5.42 18.05
N ASP A 402 -18.30 -4.37 18.83
CA ASP A 402 -19.57 -4.26 19.53
C ASP A 402 -20.64 -3.73 18.58
N LEU A 403 -21.48 -4.63 18.08
CA LEU A 403 -22.57 -4.27 17.17
C LEU A 403 -23.61 -3.33 17.83
N ALA A 404 -23.63 -3.18 19.16
CA ALA A 404 -24.45 -2.17 19.83
C ALA A 404 -23.94 -0.73 19.61
N LEU A 405 -22.67 -0.56 19.21
CA LEU A 405 -22.09 0.72 18.81
C LEU A 405 -22.24 1.02 17.31
N TRP A 406 -23.05 0.21 16.61
CA TRP A 406 -23.46 0.46 15.23
C TRP A 406 -24.88 1.05 15.20
N ALA A 407 -25.04 2.17 14.51
CA ALA A 407 -26.33 2.81 14.34
C ALA A 407 -26.89 2.61 12.92
N ASN A 408 -28.10 2.06 12.86
CA ASN A 408 -28.94 2.03 11.67
C ASN A 408 -29.91 3.22 11.69
N PRO A 409 -29.83 4.17 10.73
CA PRO A 409 -30.76 5.29 10.63
C PRO A 409 -32.23 4.91 10.69
N ASP A 410 -32.63 3.75 10.14
CA ASP A 410 -34.04 3.35 10.08
C ASP A 410 -34.63 2.93 11.45
N ARG A 411 -33.80 2.84 12.49
CA ARG A 411 -34.22 2.59 13.88
C ARG A 411 -34.51 3.86 14.66
N PHE A 412 -34.18 5.03 14.11
CA PHE A 412 -34.40 6.31 14.77
C PHE A 412 -35.74 6.94 14.32
N PRO A 413 -36.46 7.64 15.21
CA PRO A 413 -37.68 8.35 14.84
C PRO A 413 -37.37 9.56 13.96
N GLY A 414 -38.23 9.86 13.00
CA GLY A 414 -38.09 11.04 12.13
C GLY A 414 -39.08 11.01 10.98
N ALA A 415 -39.53 12.18 10.54
CA ALA A 415 -40.42 12.32 9.39
C ALA A 415 -39.64 12.22 8.06
N THR A 416 -38.35 12.56 8.07
CA THR A 416 -37.47 12.51 6.89
C THR A 416 -36.24 11.62 7.11
N ASP A 417 -35.64 11.13 6.03
CA ASP A 417 -34.39 10.37 6.10
C ASP A 417 -33.25 11.20 6.69
N ALA A 418 -33.20 12.51 6.38
CA ALA A 418 -32.19 13.40 6.94
C ALA A 418 -32.27 13.50 8.48
N GLU A 419 -33.48 13.58 9.05
CA GLU A 419 -33.67 13.59 10.51
C GLU A 419 -33.24 12.27 11.15
N LYS A 420 -33.61 11.14 10.54
CA LYS A 420 -33.24 9.81 11.02
C LYS A 420 -31.73 9.59 10.99
N VAL A 421 -31.10 9.95 9.88
CA VAL A 421 -29.63 9.87 9.71
C VAL A 421 -28.94 10.80 10.70
N GLN A 422 -29.41 12.03 10.88
CA GLN A 422 -28.83 12.95 11.86
C GLN A 422 -28.91 12.37 13.28
N ARG A 423 -30.06 11.81 13.70
CA ARG A 423 -30.20 11.17 15.01
C ARG A 423 -29.30 9.94 15.18
N ALA A 424 -29.12 9.15 14.12
CA ALA A 424 -28.17 8.04 14.14
C ALA A 424 -26.72 8.52 14.34
N MET A 425 -26.32 9.59 13.66
CA MET A 425 -25.01 10.22 13.86
C MET A 425 -24.85 10.72 15.30
N ASP A 426 -25.89 11.33 15.87
CA ASP A 426 -25.87 11.92 17.21
C ASP A 426 -26.04 10.90 18.35
N SER A 427 -26.26 9.62 18.04
CA SER A 427 -26.56 8.57 19.02
C SER A 427 -25.39 8.21 19.96
N GLY A 428 -24.17 8.66 19.63
CA GLY A 428 -22.93 8.25 20.29
C GLY A 428 -22.28 6.99 19.70
N ALA A 429 -22.90 6.38 18.69
CA ALA A 429 -22.35 5.26 17.95
C ALA A 429 -21.00 5.59 17.29
N THR A 430 -20.12 4.59 17.23
CA THR A 430 -18.83 4.71 16.53
C THR A 430 -18.95 4.43 15.05
N THR A 431 -19.95 3.63 14.65
CA THR A 431 -20.22 3.26 13.26
C THR A 431 -21.66 3.59 12.88
N VAL A 432 -21.87 4.20 11.72
CA VAL A 432 -23.19 4.40 11.11
C VAL A 432 -23.23 3.71 9.76
N TYR A 433 -24.26 2.90 9.49
CA TYR A 433 -24.39 2.16 8.24
C TYR A 433 -25.75 2.35 7.58
N PHE A 434 -25.80 2.25 6.25
CA PHE A 434 -26.97 2.59 5.43
C PHE A 434 -27.54 1.34 4.73
N PRO A 435 -28.38 0.52 5.41
CA PRO A 435 -28.80 -0.77 4.88
C PRO A 435 -29.78 -0.71 3.69
N ARG A 436 -30.53 0.38 3.51
CA ARG A 436 -31.52 0.49 2.41
C ARG A 436 -30.93 0.88 1.07
N GLU A 437 -31.64 0.49 0.00
CA GLU A 437 -31.89 1.28 -1.23
C GLU A 437 -31.09 2.58 -1.41
N SER A 438 -31.71 3.60 -0.85
CA SER A 438 -31.39 4.99 -1.00
C SER A 438 -31.88 5.74 0.23
N TYR A 439 -31.27 6.89 0.50
CA TYR A 439 -31.71 7.84 1.52
C TYR A 439 -31.86 9.22 0.89
N ASP A 440 -33.02 9.86 1.09
CA ASP A 440 -33.30 11.22 0.58
C ASP A 440 -32.72 12.27 1.55
N LEU A 441 -31.49 12.71 1.30
CA LEU A 441 -30.74 13.60 2.18
C LEU A 441 -30.67 15.03 1.59
N ARG A 442 -31.71 15.83 1.86
CA ARG A 442 -31.78 17.24 1.40
C ARG A 442 -31.28 18.27 2.41
N ALA A 443 -31.08 17.85 3.66
CA ALA A 443 -30.46 18.68 4.69
C ALA A 443 -29.03 18.22 4.98
N PRO A 444 -28.11 19.14 5.35
CA PRO A 444 -26.76 18.76 5.76
C PRO A 444 -26.78 17.82 6.98
N VAL A 445 -26.00 16.75 6.91
CA VAL A 445 -25.80 15.78 8.00
C VAL A 445 -24.51 16.12 8.73
N ARG A 446 -24.57 16.47 10.01
CA ARG A 446 -23.39 16.72 10.85
C ARG A 446 -22.82 15.42 11.37
N ILE A 447 -21.50 15.28 11.29
CA ILE A 447 -20.76 14.09 11.73
C ILE A 447 -20.05 14.42 13.04
N PRO A 448 -20.49 13.88 14.19
CA PRO A 448 -19.84 14.12 15.46
C PRO A 448 -18.50 13.37 15.56
N PRO A 449 -17.59 13.79 16.46
CA PRO A 449 -16.31 13.11 16.70
C PRO A 449 -16.42 11.64 17.11
N ALA A 450 -17.56 11.25 17.72
CA ALA A 450 -17.84 9.87 18.13
C ALA A 450 -17.92 8.91 16.92
N VAL A 451 -18.51 9.36 15.81
CA VAL A 451 -18.62 8.56 14.59
C VAL A 451 -17.27 8.53 13.91
N ARG A 452 -16.67 7.34 13.82
CA ARG A 452 -15.35 7.07 13.23
C ARG A 452 -15.46 6.34 11.90
N HIS A 453 -16.56 5.63 11.67
CA HIS A 453 -16.78 4.85 10.47
C HIS A 453 -18.20 5.07 9.92
N ILE A 454 -18.31 5.33 8.63
CA ILE A 454 -19.57 5.41 7.90
C ILE A 454 -19.51 4.41 6.75
N ASP A 455 -20.33 3.37 6.80
CA ASP A 455 -20.45 2.39 5.72
C ASP A 455 -21.77 2.62 4.96
N PHE A 456 -21.66 3.13 3.73
CA PHE A 456 -22.84 3.37 2.92
C PHE A 456 -23.47 2.07 2.42
N LEU A 457 -22.80 0.91 2.51
CA LEU A 457 -23.24 -0.37 1.96
C LEU A 457 -23.76 -0.21 0.51
N TYR A 458 -23.12 0.68 -0.25
CA TYR A 458 -23.48 1.04 -1.63
C TYR A 458 -24.87 1.62 -1.83
N CYS A 459 -25.43 2.23 -0.77
CA CYS A 459 -26.65 2.99 -0.87
C CYS A 459 -26.47 4.20 -1.79
N ASN A 460 -27.58 4.61 -2.42
CA ASN A 460 -27.63 5.87 -3.14
C ASN A 460 -28.01 6.98 -2.17
N VAL A 461 -27.40 8.15 -2.32
CA VAL A 461 -27.86 9.39 -1.71
C VAL A 461 -27.95 10.45 -2.80
N ASN A 462 -28.77 11.46 -2.59
CA ASN A 462 -28.93 12.55 -3.55
C ASN A 462 -27.58 13.22 -3.83
N PRO A 463 -27.29 13.67 -5.07
CA PRO A 463 -26.07 14.40 -5.40
C PRO A 463 -25.82 15.64 -4.51
N GLU A 464 -26.88 16.26 -4.02
CA GLU A 464 -26.84 17.45 -3.18
C GLU A 464 -26.54 17.15 -1.71
N ALA A 465 -26.56 15.86 -1.31
CA ALA A 465 -26.31 15.47 0.06
C ALA A 465 -24.93 15.96 0.53
N SER A 466 -24.90 16.51 1.74
CA SER A 466 -23.72 17.14 2.34
C SER A 466 -23.47 16.58 3.73
N PHE A 467 -22.29 15.99 3.92
CA PHE A 467 -21.85 15.46 5.22
C PHE A 467 -20.81 16.40 5.82
N VAL A 468 -21.08 16.96 7.00
CA VAL A 468 -20.30 18.08 7.55
C VAL A 468 -19.55 17.65 8.80
N VAL A 469 -18.22 17.78 8.77
CA VAL A 469 -17.36 17.66 9.95
C VAL A 469 -17.08 19.08 10.46
N ASP A 470 -17.73 19.47 11.56
CA ASP A 470 -17.66 20.83 12.12
C ASP A 470 -16.90 20.93 13.45
N ARG A 471 -16.42 19.80 13.96
CA ARG A 471 -15.60 19.71 15.17
C ARG A 471 -14.36 18.86 14.91
N PRO A 472 -13.19 19.25 15.45
CA PRO A 472 -11.97 18.51 15.26
C PRO A 472 -12.04 17.14 15.96
N SER A 473 -11.30 16.17 15.43
CA SER A 473 -11.13 14.87 16.08
C SER A 473 -9.77 14.28 15.74
N PRO A 474 -9.02 13.74 16.72
CA PRO A 474 -7.78 13.02 16.43
C PRO A 474 -8.06 11.65 15.81
N ALA A 475 -9.29 11.12 15.93
CA ALA A 475 -9.67 9.87 15.29
C ALA A 475 -10.01 10.11 13.80
N PRO A 476 -9.39 9.36 12.87
CA PRO A 476 -9.76 9.41 11.46
C PRO A 476 -11.25 9.17 11.25
N LEU A 477 -11.81 9.75 10.20
CA LEU A 477 -13.14 9.42 9.69
C LEU A 477 -12.97 8.49 8.48
N TRP A 478 -13.42 7.25 8.62
CA TRP A 478 -13.52 6.29 7.55
C TRP A 478 -14.87 6.37 6.87
N VAL A 479 -14.84 6.44 5.54
CA VAL A 479 -16.03 6.42 4.66
C VAL A 479 -15.86 5.28 3.67
N GLU A 480 -16.71 4.26 3.76
CA GLU A 480 -16.71 3.10 2.85
C GLU A 480 -17.94 3.09 1.93
N HIS A 481 -17.74 2.60 0.69
CA HIS A 481 -18.80 2.17 -0.23
C HIS A 481 -19.82 3.24 -0.66
N LYS A 482 -19.46 4.52 -0.55
CA LYS A 482 -20.33 5.61 -0.98
C LYS A 482 -20.40 5.65 -2.50
N ASN A 483 -21.59 5.63 -3.07
CA ASN A 483 -21.80 5.87 -4.50
C ASN A 483 -22.34 7.29 -4.77
N GLY A 484 -22.17 7.79 -6.00
CA GLY A 484 -22.73 9.07 -6.44
C GLY A 484 -21.90 10.31 -6.07
N TYR A 485 -22.47 11.49 -6.35
CA TYR A 485 -21.73 12.77 -6.40
C TYR A 485 -21.80 13.63 -5.13
N SER A 486 -22.45 13.16 -4.06
CA SER A 486 -22.52 13.87 -2.79
C SER A 486 -21.15 14.13 -2.17
N ARG A 487 -21.08 15.09 -1.24
CA ARG A 487 -19.81 15.62 -0.74
C ARG A 487 -19.64 15.60 0.77
N PHE A 488 -18.40 15.46 1.21
CA PHE A 488 -17.98 15.74 2.59
C PHE A 488 -17.44 17.18 2.68
N ARG A 489 -17.80 17.90 3.74
CA ARG A 489 -17.31 19.26 4.00
C ARG A 489 -16.62 19.26 5.35
N LEU A 490 -15.30 19.37 5.35
CA LEU A 490 -14.48 19.42 6.55
C LEU A 490 -14.30 20.88 6.92
N LYS A 491 -15.06 21.35 7.91
CA LYS A 491 -14.96 22.70 8.49
C LYS A 491 -14.05 22.75 9.71
N ALA A 492 -13.56 21.60 10.17
CA ALA A 492 -12.61 21.45 11.26
C ALA A 492 -11.62 20.32 10.95
N PRO A 493 -10.38 20.38 11.48
CA PRO A 493 -9.34 19.41 11.16
C PRO A 493 -9.69 18.00 11.64
N ARG A 494 -9.68 17.07 10.69
CA ARG A 494 -9.88 15.64 10.91
C ARG A 494 -9.32 14.87 9.73
N THR A 495 -8.53 13.81 9.98
CA THR A 495 -8.08 12.92 8.91
C THR A 495 -9.26 12.24 8.24
N LEU A 496 -9.35 12.33 6.92
CA LEU A 496 -10.37 11.67 6.12
C LEU A 496 -9.79 10.46 5.39
N VAL A 497 -10.49 9.33 5.45
CA VAL A 497 -10.20 8.16 4.61
C VAL A 497 -11.44 7.83 3.80
N MET A 498 -11.32 7.92 2.47
CA MET A 498 -12.35 7.50 1.53
C MET A 498 -11.89 6.21 0.85
N HIS A 499 -12.63 5.14 1.08
CA HIS A 499 -12.34 3.80 0.57
C HIS A 499 -13.52 3.32 -0.27
N HIS A 500 -13.29 3.05 -1.56
CA HIS A 500 -14.35 2.63 -2.50
C HIS A 500 -15.49 3.64 -2.65
N CYS A 501 -15.12 4.91 -2.82
CA CYS A 501 -16.07 6.02 -2.81
C CYS A 501 -16.15 6.74 -4.16
N GLY A 502 -17.37 7.15 -4.51
CA GLY A 502 -17.66 8.19 -5.49
C GLY A 502 -17.88 9.56 -4.84
N GLY A 503 -17.70 10.64 -5.59
CA GLY A 503 -18.05 12.01 -5.19
C GLY A 503 -16.92 12.74 -4.49
N GLY A 504 -17.17 13.90 -3.88
CA GLY A 504 -16.10 14.81 -3.44
C GLY A 504 -15.94 14.96 -1.93
N TYR A 505 -14.85 15.61 -1.54
CA TYR A 505 -14.73 16.29 -0.26
C TYR A 505 -14.24 17.72 -0.49
N GLU A 506 -14.53 18.61 0.46
CA GLU A 506 -14.06 19.98 0.48
C GLU A 506 -13.50 20.24 1.87
N ILE A 507 -12.29 20.78 1.95
CA ILE A 507 -11.69 21.23 3.20
C ILE A 507 -11.85 22.75 3.27
N GLU A 508 -12.58 23.21 4.28
CA GLU A 508 -13.04 24.57 4.51
C GLU A 508 -12.41 25.19 5.76
N HIS A 509 -11.20 24.75 6.11
CA HIS A 509 -10.39 25.31 7.19
C HIS A 509 -8.92 25.36 6.75
N ALA A 510 -8.12 26.15 7.47
CA ALA A 510 -6.71 26.38 7.12
C ALA A 510 -5.73 25.41 7.81
N ASP A 511 -6.17 24.72 8.88
CA ASP A 511 -5.31 23.80 9.62
C ASP A 511 -4.81 22.63 8.75
N PRO A 512 -3.61 22.09 9.04
CA PRO A 512 -3.09 20.95 8.31
C PRO A 512 -4.01 19.72 8.40
N THR A 513 -4.32 19.13 7.25
CA THR A 513 -5.23 17.97 7.15
C THR A 513 -4.65 16.91 6.22
N LYS A 514 -4.78 15.65 6.65
CA LYS A 514 -4.45 14.47 5.84
C LYS A 514 -5.71 13.89 5.21
N ALA A 515 -5.62 13.46 3.96
CA ALA A 515 -6.64 12.64 3.32
C ALA A 515 -6.03 11.41 2.63
N PHE A 516 -6.75 10.29 2.69
CA PHE A 516 -6.39 9.04 2.03
C PHE A 516 -7.52 8.62 1.09
N LEU A 517 -7.20 8.42 -0.18
CA LEU A 517 -8.16 8.06 -1.22
C LEU A 517 -7.76 6.72 -1.81
N GLU A 518 -8.63 5.72 -1.72
CA GLU A 518 -8.34 4.36 -2.14
C GLU A 518 -9.47 3.83 -3.04
N SER A 519 -9.16 3.60 -4.32
CA SER A 519 -10.13 3.20 -5.34
C SER A 519 -11.32 4.16 -5.38
N CYS A 520 -11.06 5.44 -5.63
CA CYS A 520 -12.10 6.46 -5.65
C CYS A 520 -12.37 7.01 -7.05
N VAL A 521 -13.63 7.38 -7.33
CA VAL A 521 -14.06 7.91 -8.63
C VAL A 521 -14.77 9.26 -8.50
N ASN A 522 -14.60 10.14 -9.50
CA ASN A 522 -15.22 11.47 -9.55
C ASN A 522 -14.93 12.32 -8.31
N ILE A 523 -13.71 12.20 -7.78
CA ILE A 523 -13.27 12.92 -6.59
C ILE A 523 -13.03 14.40 -6.89
N THR A 524 -13.69 15.29 -6.14
CA THR A 524 -13.45 16.76 -6.11
C THR A 524 -13.49 17.45 -7.49
N ALA A 525 -14.25 16.92 -8.43
CA ALA A 525 -14.31 17.41 -9.80
C ALA A 525 -14.60 18.92 -9.85
N GLY A 526 -13.57 19.71 -10.20
CA GLY A 526 -13.64 21.15 -10.40
C GLY A 526 -13.46 22.08 -9.20
N THR A 527 -13.43 21.57 -7.97
CA THR A 527 -13.40 22.41 -6.74
C THR A 527 -12.05 22.48 -6.01
N GLY A 528 -11.03 21.76 -6.53
CA GLY A 528 -9.69 21.67 -5.94
C GLY A 528 -9.53 20.40 -5.10
N LEU A 529 -8.60 19.51 -5.48
CA LEU A 529 -8.33 18.27 -4.76
C LEU A 529 -7.45 18.52 -3.52
N VAL A 530 -6.42 19.36 -3.69
CA VAL A 530 -5.45 19.70 -2.64
C VAL A 530 -5.30 21.21 -2.56
N ARG A 531 -5.28 21.73 -1.32
CA ARG A 531 -5.07 23.15 -0.98
C ARG A 531 -3.84 23.30 -0.05
N PRO A 532 -3.39 24.53 0.26
CA PRO A 532 -2.27 24.73 1.16
C PRO A 532 -2.52 24.09 2.53
N GLY A 533 -1.47 23.51 3.13
CA GLY A 533 -1.55 22.79 4.41
C GLY A 533 -2.05 21.35 4.32
N GLN A 534 -2.48 20.88 3.14
CA GLN A 534 -3.02 19.54 2.97
C GLN A 534 -1.99 18.55 2.44
N SER A 535 -2.11 17.30 2.87
CA SER A 535 -1.37 16.17 2.31
C SER A 535 -2.33 15.05 1.97
N VAL A 536 -2.33 14.65 0.70
CA VAL A 536 -3.25 13.64 0.17
C VAL A 536 -2.45 12.49 -0.41
N TRP A 537 -2.78 11.27 0.00
CA TRP A 537 -2.24 10.04 -0.59
C TRP A 537 -3.35 9.26 -1.27
N ALA A 538 -3.19 9.05 -2.58
CA ALA A 538 -4.21 8.49 -3.44
C ALA A 538 -3.72 7.19 -4.12
N ARG A 539 -4.56 6.16 -4.15
CA ARG A 539 -4.37 4.92 -4.92
C ARG A 539 -5.54 4.69 -5.85
N SER A 540 -5.26 4.43 -7.13
CA SER A 540 -6.26 4.16 -8.17
C SER A 540 -7.41 5.17 -8.15
N ILE A 541 -7.06 6.46 -8.23
CA ILE A 541 -8.06 7.52 -8.35
C ILE A 541 -8.50 7.71 -9.80
N ASN A 542 -9.77 8.02 -9.96
CA ASN A 542 -10.39 8.12 -11.27
C ASN A 542 -11.26 9.38 -11.36
N ASN A 543 -11.14 10.14 -12.44
CA ASN A 543 -12.05 11.26 -12.70
C ASN A 543 -12.44 11.36 -14.17
N GLU A 544 -13.74 11.39 -14.43
CA GLU A 544 -14.32 11.44 -15.79
C GLU A 544 -14.94 12.81 -16.12
N TYR A 545 -14.71 13.81 -15.27
CA TYR A 545 -15.26 15.15 -15.46
C TYR A 545 -14.60 15.88 -16.64
N LYS A 546 -15.39 16.47 -17.54
CA LYS A 546 -14.92 16.97 -18.86
C LYS A 546 -14.93 18.50 -19.04
N HIS A 547 -15.09 19.26 -17.96
CA HIS A 547 -15.23 20.73 -18.04
C HIS A 547 -14.08 21.51 -17.37
N THR A 548 -13.16 20.84 -16.70
CA THR A 548 -12.01 21.46 -16.02
C THR A 548 -10.92 20.42 -15.74
N SER A 549 -9.72 20.85 -15.35
CA SER A 549 -8.62 19.97 -14.93
C SER A 549 -9.13 18.92 -13.93
N ASN A 550 -8.81 17.65 -14.17
CA ASN A 550 -9.37 16.54 -13.39
C ASN A 550 -8.92 16.56 -11.93
N PHE A 551 -7.65 16.83 -11.70
CA PHE A 551 -7.08 16.97 -10.36
C PHE A 551 -6.32 18.30 -10.26
N LYS A 552 -6.74 19.14 -9.31
CA LYS A 552 -6.10 20.43 -9.06
C LYS A 552 -5.35 20.37 -7.73
N VAL A 553 -4.05 20.67 -7.78
CA VAL A 553 -3.15 20.75 -6.63
C VAL A 553 -2.74 22.21 -6.49
N ASP A 554 -3.50 22.94 -5.68
CA ASP A 554 -3.31 24.37 -5.48
C ASP A 554 -2.58 24.61 -4.16
N GLY A 555 -1.26 24.47 -4.17
CA GLY A 555 -0.47 24.28 -2.95
C GLY A 555 -0.68 22.89 -2.32
N GLY A 556 -0.03 22.67 -1.16
CA GLY A 556 -0.07 21.38 -0.47
C GLY A 556 0.69 20.26 -1.20
N ALA A 557 0.42 19.00 -0.83
CA ALA A 557 1.09 17.83 -1.40
C ALA A 557 0.10 16.72 -1.80
N LEU A 558 0.28 16.18 -3.01
CA LEU A 558 -0.44 15.04 -3.55
C LEU A 558 0.55 13.95 -3.96
N TRP A 559 0.38 12.76 -3.38
CA TRP A 559 1.05 11.54 -3.84
C TRP A 559 0.03 10.58 -4.43
N VAL A 560 0.30 10.03 -5.63
CA VAL A 560 -0.63 9.15 -6.36
C VAL A 560 0.08 7.88 -6.83
N LEU A 561 -0.53 6.71 -6.60
CA LEU A 561 -0.17 5.43 -7.22
C LEU A 561 -1.31 4.94 -8.11
N GLY A 562 -1.13 5.04 -9.42
CA GLY A 562 -2.17 4.73 -10.39
C GLY A 562 -3.30 5.77 -10.41
N PHE A 563 -3.59 6.30 -11.59
CA PHE A 563 -4.75 7.14 -11.83
C PHE A 563 -5.35 6.82 -13.20
N LYS A 564 -6.62 7.17 -13.38
CA LYS A 564 -7.28 7.17 -14.68
C LYS A 564 -8.09 8.44 -14.85
N THR A 565 -8.03 9.04 -16.03
CA THR A 565 -8.86 10.21 -16.34
C THR A 565 -9.43 10.13 -17.76
N GLU A 566 -10.53 10.83 -18.03
CA GLU A 566 -11.21 10.87 -19.34
C GLU A 566 -11.62 12.26 -19.82
N GLY A 567 -11.68 12.46 -21.15
CA GLY A 567 -12.12 13.68 -21.84
C GLY A 567 -11.00 14.38 -22.63
N ALA A 568 -11.16 15.65 -22.97
CA ALA A 568 -10.12 16.49 -23.57
C ALA A 568 -9.78 17.70 -22.68
N GLN A 569 -9.23 17.45 -21.48
CA GLN A 569 -8.81 18.47 -20.52
C GLN A 569 -7.63 17.96 -19.68
N PRO A 570 -6.88 18.84 -18.99
CA PRO A 570 -5.71 18.42 -18.21
C PRO A 570 -6.05 17.36 -17.15
N CYS A 571 -5.18 16.37 -17.01
CA CYS A 571 -5.25 15.40 -15.91
C CYS A 571 -4.92 16.09 -14.59
N PHE A 572 -3.81 16.83 -14.57
CA PHE A 572 -3.32 17.54 -13.39
C PHE A 572 -3.07 19.01 -13.71
N GLU A 573 -3.45 19.87 -12.77
CA GLU A 573 -3.06 21.28 -12.74
C GLU A 573 -2.44 21.58 -11.37
N VAL A 574 -1.17 21.96 -11.37
CA VAL A 574 -0.37 22.19 -10.16
C VAL A 574 0.06 23.66 -10.13
N THR A 575 -0.35 24.37 -9.09
CA THR A 575 -0.18 25.81 -8.93
C THR A 575 0.28 26.18 -7.53
N ASN A 576 0.73 27.42 -7.36
CA ASN A 576 1.02 28.03 -6.06
C ASN A 576 2.00 27.21 -5.18
N GLY A 577 3.05 26.66 -5.80
CA GLY A 577 4.06 25.86 -5.10
C GLY A 577 3.57 24.48 -4.67
N GLY A 578 2.46 23.99 -5.27
CA GLY A 578 1.95 22.65 -5.03
C GLY A 578 2.97 21.55 -5.34
N VAL A 579 2.87 20.43 -4.65
CA VAL A 579 3.77 19.29 -4.81
C VAL A 579 2.98 18.08 -5.29
N LEU A 580 3.31 17.56 -6.48
CA LEU A 580 2.69 16.38 -7.07
C LEU A 580 3.74 15.33 -7.39
N GLU A 581 3.59 14.14 -6.80
CA GLU A 581 4.23 12.92 -7.30
C GLU A 581 3.15 11.92 -7.73
N ALA A 582 3.06 11.63 -9.02
CA ALA A 582 2.13 10.65 -9.57
C ALA A 582 2.90 9.53 -10.27
N LEU A 583 2.77 8.31 -9.75
CA LEU A 583 3.49 7.12 -10.17
C LEU A 583 2.55 6.15 -10.86
N GLY A 584 2.60 6.18 -12.19
CA GLY A 584 1.77 5.38 -13.07
C GLY A 584 0.32 5.86 -13.11
N GLY A 585 -0.40 5.39 -14.12
CA GLY A 585 -1.72 5.91 -14.49
C GLY A 585 -1.74 6.40 -15.91
N TYR A 586 -2.95 6.69 -16.39
CA TYR A 586 -3.16 7.03 -17.79
C TYR A 586 -4.26 8.04 -18.03
N ARG A 587 -4.10 8.72 -19.17
CA ARG A 587 -5.19 9.42 -19.81
C ARG A 587 -5.86 8.51 -20.81
N ASN A 588 -7.17 8.35 -20.67
CA ASN A 588 -8.00 7.72 -21.66
C ASN A 588 -8.51 8.75 -22.68
N GLU A 589 -8.25 8.51 -23.97
CA GLU A 589 -8.39 9.49 -25.05
C GLU A 589 -9.45 9.10 -26.09
N THR A 590 -10.71 9.20 -25.68
CA THR A 590 -11.85 8.91 -26.57
C THR A 590 -12.41 10.15 -27.28
N GLU A 591 -11.87 11.33 -27.00
CA GLU A 591 -12.34 12.61 -27.55
C GLU A 591 -11.26 13.28 -28.41
N PRO A 592 -11.62 14.10 -29.42
CA PRO A 592 -10.66 14.84 -30.22
C PRO A 592 -9.80 15.78 -29.36
N ASP A 593 -8.54 15.98 -29.77
CA ASP A 593 -7.65 16.96 -29.14
C ASP A 593 -8.30 18.35 -29.08
N ARG A 594 -8.16 19.01 -27.92
CA ARG A 594 -8.55 20.41 -27.72
C ARG A 594 -7.35 21.32 -27.49
N GLY A 595 -6.13 20.80 -27.62
CA GLY A 595 -4.87 21.53 -27.44
C GLY A 595 -4.48 21.76 -25.98
N PHE A 596 -5.19 21.14 -25.02
CA PHE A 596 -4.78 21.16 -23.62
C PHE A 596 -3.59 20.20 -23.40
N PRO A 597 -2.69 20.49 -22.45
CA PRO A 597 -1.67 19.54 -22.03
C PRO A 597 -2.22 18.55 -20.98
N MET A 598 -1.65 17.34 -20.86
CA MET A 598 -2.05 16.39 -19.81
C MET A 598 -1.75 16.96 -18.42
N VAL A 599 -0.65 17.70 -18.31
CA VAL A 599 -0.22 18.37 -17.07
C VAL A 599 0.01 19.84 -17.31
N ILE A 600 -0.53 20.65 -16.42
CA ILE A 600 -0.18 22.06 -16.27
C ILE A 600 0.63 22.19 -14.97
N ASN A 601 1.88 22.66 -15.07
CA ASN A 601 2.73 22.97 -13.92
C ASN A 601 3.08 24.46 -13.94
N ARG A 602 2.59 25.25 -12.97
CA ARG A 602 2.90 26.68 -12.86
C ARG A 602 3.69 26.96 -11.60
N ASP A 603 4.99 27.21 -11.74
CA ASP A 603 5.94 27.52 -10.66
C ASP A 603 5.76 26.60 -9.44
N SER A 604 5.61 25.30 -9.71
CA SER A 604 5.29 24.26 -8.71
C SER A 604 6.21 23.05 -8.87
N HIS A 605 5.99 21.99 -8.08
CA HIS A 605 6.88 20.83 -8.01
C HIS A 605 6.19 19.57 -8.50
N VAL A 606 6.61 19.04 -9.66
CA VAL A 606 5.97 17.86 -10.26
C VAL A 606 6.98 16.76 -10.57
N ALA A 607 6.62 15.51 -10.24
CA ALA A 607 7.17 14.29 -10.83
C ALA A 607 6.01 13.42 -11.34
N LEU A 608 6.02 13.08 -12.63
CA LEU A 608 4.97 12.28 -13.27
C LEU A 608 5.56 11.11 -14.05
N VAL A 609 5.03 9.92 -13.80
CA VAL A 609 5.19 8.71 -14.61
C VAL A 609 3.80 8.31 -15.11
N ALA A 610 3.58 8.32 -16.42
CA ALA A 610 2.23 8.09 -16.98
C ALA A 610 2.29 7.64 -18.45
N TYR A 611 1.12 7.44 -19.07
CA TYR A 611 0.98 7.16 -20.49
C TYR A 611 -0.39 7.58 -21.02
N THR A 612 -0.56 7.61 -22.34
CA THR A 612 -1.85 7.79 -23.00
C THR A 612 -2.38 6.46 -23.54
N SER A 613 -3.71 6.36 -23.63
CA SER A 613 -4.40 5.18 -24.13
C SER A 613 -5.60 5.56 -24.98
N MET A 614 -5.85 4.79 -26.04
CA MET A 614 -6.96 4.94 -26.98
C MET A 614 -6.92 6.17 -27.90
N ALA A 615 -5.78 6.87 -28.01
CA ALA A 615 -5.66 8.20 -28.60
C ALA A 615 -6.38 8.45 -29.93
N ALA A 616 -7.39 9.34 -29.88
CA ALA A 616 -7.93 10.12 -30.98
C ALA A 616 -7.05 11.36 -31.35
N VAL A 617 -5.75 11.27 -31.06
CA VAL A 617 -4.68 12.31 -31.10
C VAL A 617 -4.74 13.27 -29.90
N TYR A 618 -3.60 13.39 -29.19
CA TYR A 618 -3.34 14.40 -28.17
C TYR A 618 -1.89 14.88 -28.27
N GLU A 619 -1.69 16.15 -28.60
CA GLU A 619 -0.37 16.63 -29.01
C GLU A 619 0.53 17.00 -27.83
N GLN A 620 -0.03 17.55 -26.75
CA GLN A 620 0.74 18.19 -25.67
C GLN A 620 0.75 17.32 -24.41
N ALA A 621 1.90 16.83 -23.97
CA ALA A 621 2.02 16.09 -22.73
C ALA A 621 2.05 17.03 -21.51
N VAL A 622 2.87 18.08 -21.57
CA VAL A 622 3.11 18.99 -20.44
C VAL A 622 3.18 20.43 -20.92
N GLU A 623 2.58 21.34 -20.15
CA GLU A 623 2.90 22.77 -20.17
C GLU A 623 3.48 23.15 -18.81
N GLU A 624 4.67 23.73 -18.82
CA GLU A 624 5.35 24.19 -17.62
C GLU A 624 5.65 25.67 -17.71
N THR A 625 5.28 26.43 -16.68
CA THR A 625 5.81 27.78 -16.41
C THR A 625 6.81 27.69 -15.27
N TRP A 626 8.06 28.07 -15.53
CA TRP A 626 9.15 28.06 -14.56
C TRP A 626 9.87 29.40 -14.57
N LYS A 627 9.83 30.11 -13.44
CA LYS A 627 10.46 31.44 -13.26
C LYS A 627 10.06 32.43 -14.36
N GLY A 628 8.77 32.42 -14.71
CA GLY A 628 8.18 33.32 -15.71
C GLY A 628 8.38 32.89 -17.18
N ALA A 629 9.05 31.78 -17.46
CA ALA A 629 9.18 31.23 -18.81
C ALA A 629 8.28 30.01 -18.99
N THR A 630 7.50 29.96 -20.07
CA THR A 630 6.63 28.82 -20.40
C THR A 630 7.24 27.93 -21.48
N SER A 631 7.25 26.63 -21.28
CA SER A 631 7.71 25.60 -22.21
C SER A 631 6.71 24.45 -22.29
N ARG A 632 6.77 23.69 -23.39
CA ARG A 632 5.88 22.55 -23.61
C ARG A 632 6.66 21.29 -23.98
N LEU A 633 6.17 20.15 -23.51
CA LEU A 633 6.59 18.82 -23.94
C LEU A 633 5.47 18.23 -24.80
N SER A 634 5.79 17.80 -26.01
CA SER A 634 4.81 17.23 -26.94
C SER A 634 5.03 15.73 -27.15
N ARG A 635 4.04 15.05 -27.72
CA ARG A 635 4.11 13.60 -27.98
C ARG A 635 5.32 13.20 -28.84
N LYS A 636 5.77 14.06 -29.77
CA LYS A 636 6.93 13.79 -30.64
C LYS A 636 8.26 13.77 -29.88
N ASP A 637 8.29 14.36 -28.69
CA ASP A 637 9.48 14.40 -27.83
C ASP A 637 9.55 13.17 -26.93
N LEU A 638 8.49 12.35 -26.90
CA LEU A 638 8.29 11.25 -25.97
C LEU A 638 8.35 9.89 -26.68
N PRO A 639 8.71 8.81 -25.97
CA PRO A 639 8.71 7.48 -26.55
C PRO A 639 7.29 7.06 -26.96
N PRO A 640 7.09 6.53 -28.18
CA PRO A 640 5.79 6.06 -28.62
C PRO A 640 5.38 4.83 -27.81
N ARG A 641 4.09 4.73 -27.50
CA ARG A 641 3.49 3.55 -26.91
C ARG A 641 2.73 2.81 -27.99
N LEU A 642 3.23 1.64 -28.39
CA LEU A 642 2.73 0.89 -29.55
C LEU A 642 1.42 0.11 -29.27
N GLY A 643 0.52 0.71 -28.49
CA GLY A 643 -0.81 0.20 -28.16
C GLY A 643 -1.82 0.67 -29.20
N TYR A 644 -2.12 1.97 -29.18
CA TYR A 644 -2.87 2.68 -30.21
C TYR A 644 -1.98 3.64 -31.02
N LYS A 645 -2.50 4.10 -32.15
CA LYS A 645 -1.81 5.11 -32.97
C LYS A 645 -1.67 6.39 -32.16
N ASP A 646 -0.48 7.00 -32.20
CA ASP A 646 -0.17 8.27 -31.54
C ASP A 646 -0.16 8.24 -30.00
N ASP A 647 -0.38 7.09 -29.35
CA ASP A 647 -0.15 6.92 -27.91
C ASP A 647 1.34 7.12 -27.58
N PHE A 648 1.64 7.65 -26.40
CA PHE A 648 3.00 7.87 -25.91
C PHE A 648 3.13 7.56 -24.42
N TYR A 649 4.38 7.34 -23.99
CA TYR A 649 4.73 7.25 -22.59
C TYR A 649 5.24 8.59 -22.07
N ILE A 650 5.03 8.85 -20.79
CA ILE A 650 5.82 9.80 -19.99
C ILE A 650 6.64 8.94 -19.01
N PRO A 651 7.86 8.52 -19.39
CA PRO A 651 8.67 7.62 -18.54
C PRO A 651 9.01 8.26 -17.19
N LEU A 652 9.43 9.53 -17.21
CA LEU A 652 9.48 10.41 -16.06
C LEU A 652 9.55 11.87 -16.54
N TYR A 653 8.54 12.67 -16.24
CA TYR A 653 8.60 14.14 -16.30
C TYR A 653 8.91 14.69 -14.91
N VAL A 654 9.81 15.69 -14.85
CA VAL A 654 10.16 16.41 -13.63
C VAL A 654 10.16 17.92 -13.89
N GLY A 655 9.45 18.66 -13.05
CA GLY A 655 9.36 20.12 -13.10
C GLY A 655 9.59 20.70 -11.71
N TYR A 656 10.84 20.67 -11.24
CA TYR A 656 11.26 21.25 -9.96
C TYR A 656 12.78 21.45 -9.89
N GLY A 657 13.27 22.38 -9.06
CA GLY A 657 14.69 22.67 -8.85
C GLY A 657 15.36 21.80 -7.77
N VAL A 658 16.66 21.98 -7.53
CA VAL A 658 17.47 21.17 -6.58
C VAL A 658 17.13 21.39 -5.08
N ALA A 659 15.93 21.87 -4.75
CA ALA A 659 15.37 21.67 -3.41
C ALA A 659 13.91 21.23 -3.53
N PRO A 660 13.60 20.02 -3.02
CA PRO A 660 12.55 19.97 -2.00
C PRO A 660 12.82 18.93 -0.90
N ARG A 661 12.53 19.32 0.35
CA ARG A 661 11.72 18.49 1.26
C ARG A 661 10.44 19.29 1.50
N PRO A 662 9.23 18.73 1.32
CA PRO A 662 8.00 19.43 1.67
C PRO A 662 8.06 19.84 3.14
N VAL A 663 7.78 21.11 3.43
CA VAL A 663 7.35 21.54 4.77
C VAL A 663 5.94 21.00 4.95
N VAL A 664 5.82 19.73 5.36
CA VAL A 664 4.62 19.30 6.04
C VAL A 664 4.64 20.05 7.37
N ALA A 665 3.64 20.90 7.60
CA ALA A 665 3.47 21.57 8.87
C ALA A 665 3.58 20.51 9.98
N GLN A 666 4.63 20.60 10.79
CA GLN A 666 4.72 19.82 12.02
C GLN A 666 3.55 20.28 12.89
N ALA A 667 2.53 19.44 13.00
CA ALA A 667 1.53 19.60 14.04
C ALA A 667 2.29 19.64 15.37
N ALA A 668 2.16 20.76 16.08
CA ALA A 668 2.70 20.90 17.42
C ALA A 668 1.98 19.91 18.34
N GLY A 669 2.68 18.81 18.64
CA GLY A 669 2.55 17.96 19.83
C GLY A 669 1.24 17.22 20.04
N ILE A 670 1.18 15.95 19.57
CA ILE A 670 0.93 14.73 20.37
C ILE A 670 1.56 13.53 19.62
N GLY A 671 2.44 12.75 20.29
CA GLY A 671 2.76 11.35 19.92
C GLY A 671 3.89 11.12 18.91
N THR A 672 4.95 10.46 19.37
CA THR A 672 6.25 10.24 18.70
C THR A 672 6.20 9.28 17.50
N GLY A 673 6.69 9.73 16.34
CA GLY A 673 6.99 8.86 15.20
C GLY A 673 8.17 7.90 15.47
N PRO A 674 8.24 6.74 14.79
CA PRO A 674 9.29 5.76 15.01
C PRO A 674 10.65 6.29 14.53
N LYS A 675 11.59 6.35 15.48
CA LYS A 675 13.03 6.54 15.27
C LYS A 675 13.56 5.43 14.34
N ALA A 676 14.45 5.79 13.42
CA ALA A 676 15.13 4.88 12.50
C ALA A 676 15.66 3.60 13.18
N ALA A 677 15.48 2.45 12.52
CA ALA A 677 16.08 1.18 12.95
C ALA A 677 17.62 1.27 12.86
N PRO A 678 18.36 0.90 13.91
CA PRO A 678 19.81 0.85 13.90
C PRO A 678 20.32 -0.30 13.01
N PRO A 679 21.59 -0.25 12.53
CA PRO A 679 22.20 -1.32 11.75
C PRO A 679 22.12 -2.66 12.49
N ALA A 680 22.02 -3.76 11.73
CA ALA A 680 21.95 -5.13 12.26
C ALA A 680 22.96 -5.33 13.40
N ALA A 681 22.44 -5.72 14.57
CA ALA A 681 23.21 -5.83 15.78
C ALA A 681 24.35 -6.85 15.61
N SER A 682 25.57 -6.43 15.94
CA SER A 682 26.64 -7.36 16.27
C SER A 682 26.15 -8.29 17.40
N PRO A 683 26.54 -9.57 17.41
CA PRO A 683 26.18 -10.46 18.52
C PRO A 683 26.56 -9.80 19.86
N PRO A 684 25.71 -9.90 20.89
CA PRO A 684 25.97 -9.26 22.17
C PRO A 684 27.33 -9.72 22.72
N PRO A 685 28.15 -8.80 23.27
CA PRO A 685 29.44 -9.15 23.84
C PRO A 685 29.25 -10.18 24.96
N GLN A 686 29.97 -11.29 24.90
CA GLN A 686 30.01 -12.26 26.00
C GLN A 686 30.97 -11.74 27.07
N VAL A 687 30.48 -11.61 28.31
CA VAL A 687 31.30 -11.21 29.47
C VAL A 687 31.61 -12.41 30.37
N PRO A 688 32.81 -12.48 30.95
CA PRO A 688 33.11 -13.44 32.01
C PRO A 688 32.12 -13.34 33.18
N ALA A 689 31.85 -14.45 33.85
CA ALA A 689 30.89 -14.51 34.95
C ALA A 689 31.28 -13.60 36.11
N GLU A 690 32.57 -13.45 36.43
CA GLU A 690 33.03 -12.52 37.48
C GLU A 690 32.75 -11.05 37.14
N VAL A 691 32.83 -10.68 35.87
CA VAL A 691 32.52 -9.32 35.41
C VAL A 691 31.03 -9.06 35.59
N LEU A 692 30.17 -9.97 35.11
CA LEU A 692 28.72 -9.82 35.28
C LEU A 692 28.31 -9.74 36.75
N ALA A 693 28.91 -10.56 37.62
CA ALA A 693 28.64 -10.52 39.06
C ALA A 693 29.01 -9.17 39.70
N ALA A 694 30.12 -8.56 39.28
CA ALA A 694 30.52 -7.24 39.76
C ALA A 694 29.55 -6.13 39.33
N TRP A 695 29.04 -6.18 38.10
CA TRP A 695 28.05 -5.21 37.61
C TRP A 695 26.66 -5.43 38.22
N ASP A 696 26.28 -6.69 38.48
CA ASP A 696 25.05 -7.04 39.20
C ASP A 696 25.07 -6.48 40.63
N ALA A 697 26.21 -6.54 41.33
CA ALA A 697 26.36 -5.96 42.66
C ALA A 697 26.13 -4.44 42.64
N ARG A 698 26.71 -3.73 41.66
CA ARG A 698 26.51 -2.28 41.47
C ARG A 698 25.05 -1.93 41.17
N LEU A 699 24.38 -2.72 40.33
CA LEU A 699 22.97 -2.50 40.02
C LEU A 699 22.09 -2.68 41.25
N ARG A 700 22.38 -3.68 42.07
CA ARG A 700 21.65 -3.95 43.31
C ARG A 700 21.83 -2.84 44.35
N GLU A 701 23.07 -2.37 44.53
CA GLU A 701 23.38 -1.24 45.41
C GLU A 701 22.66 0.03 44.96
N ARG A 702 22.69 0.33 43.65
CA ARG A 702 22.00 1.52 43.12
C ARG A 702 20.48 1.43 43.26
N ALA A 703 19.90 0.24 43.09
CA ALA A 703 18.48 -0.02 43.31
C ALA A 703 18.08 0.23 44.77
N ALA A 704 18.88 -0.26 45.72
CA ALA A 704 18.67 -0.02 47.15
C ALA A 704 18.74 1.48 47.49
N ALA A 705 19.77 2.17 46.98
CA ALA A 705 19.95 3.61 47.20
C ALA A 705 18.80 4.45 46.61
N ALA A 706 18.24 4.04 45.47
CA ALA A 706 17.08 4.72 44.87
C ALA A 706 15.83 4.61 45.76
N LEU A 707 15.56 3.42 46.32
CA LEU A 707 14.43 3.20 47.22
C LEU A 707 14.59 3.97 48.54
N GLN A 708 15.81 4.05 49.09
CA GLN A 708 16.09 4.87 50.26
C GLN A 708 15.80 6.36 50.02
N LYS A 709 15.98 6.83 48.78
CA LYS A 709 15.62 8.19 48.34
C LYS A 709 14.13 8.34 47.95
N GLY A 710 13.30 7.35 48.24
CA GLY A 710 11.87 7.35 47.93
C GLY A 710 11.54 7.15 46.45
N ARG A 711 12.50 6.72 45.63
CA ARG A 711 12.32 6.48 44.20
C ARG A 711 12.10 5.00 43.93
N ALA A 712 10.88 4.64 43.56
CA ALA A 712 10.50 3.28 43.14
C ALA A 712 10.62 3.15 41.61
N PRO A 713 11.70 2.56 41.07
CA PRO A 713 11.88 2.45 39.63
C PRO A 713 10.83 1.53 39.00
N THR A 714 10.24 1.98 37.90
CA THR A 714 9.27 1.22 37.11
C THR A 714 9.94 0.62 35.88
N PHE A 715 9.79 -0.69 35.67
CA PHE A 715 10.38 -1.41 34.54
C PHE A 715 9.47 -2.56 34.08
N ARG A 716 9.71 -3.06 32.86
CA ARG A 716 9.04 -4.26 32.34
C ARG A 716 9.66 -5.50 32.96
N PHE A 717 8.86 -6.27 33.70
CA PHE A 717 9.28 -7.52 34.32
C PHE A 717 8.79 -8.70 33.49
N ALA A 718 9.71 -9.55 33.02
CA ALA A 718 9.45 -10.59 32.03
C ALA A 718 8.38 -11.61 32.45
N ARG A 719 8.17 -11.81 33.76
CA ARG A 719 7.13 -12.71 34.28
C ARG A 719 5.71 -12.14 34.19
N VAL A 720 5.57 -10.83 34.00
CA VAL A 720 4.27 -10.15 33.84
C VAL A 720 4.39 -9.14 32.69
N PRO A 721 4.60 -9.61 31.44
CA PRO A 721 5.03 -8.77 30.34
C PRO A 721 3.99 -7.74 29.89
N ASP A 722 2.71 -7.96 30.21
CA ASP A 722 1.59 -7.14 29.74
C ASP A 722 1.39 -5.84 30.54
N GLN A 723 2.08 -5.66 31.67
CA GLN A 723 1.97 -4.45 32.50
C GLN A 723 3.31 -4.01 33.12
N ASP A 724 3.40 -2.74 33.49
CA ASP A 724 4.58 -2.17 34.14
C ASP A 724 4.68 -2.64 35.60
N SER A 725 5.92 -2.85 36.07
CA SER A 725 6.21 -3.33 37.41
C SER A 725 7.11 -2.35 38.15
N THR A 726 6.87 -2.16 39.45
CA THR A 726 7.64 -1.25 40.30
C THR A 726 8.49 -2.03 41.28
N LEU A 727 9.74 -1.62 41.47
CA LEU A 727 10.56 -2.16 42.55
C LEU A 727 10.08 -1.54 43.87
N ALA A 728 9.69 -2.38 44.83
CA ALA A 728 9.20 -1.98 46.13
C ALA A 728 10.25 -2.14 47.25
N VAL A 729 11.09 -3.19 47.18
CA VAL A 729 12.15 -3.45 48.18
C VAL A 729 13.41 -4.01 47.50
N CYS A 730 14.57 -3.49 47.91
CA CYS A 730 15.90 -4.03 47.61
C CYS A 730 16.83 -3.65 48.77
N ASP A 731 17.21 -4.61 49.60
CA ASP A 731 18.01 -4.41 50.83
C ASP A 731 19.45 -4.93 50.69
N GLY A 732 19.88 -5.25 49.47
CA GLY A 732 21.24 -5.71 49.17
C GLY A 732 21.53 -7.17 49.55
N ALA A 733 20.72 -7.81 50.40
CA ALA A 733 20.95 -9.18 50.88
C ALA A 733 19.79 -10.15 50.57
N GLY A 734 18.53 -9.70 50.65
CA GLY A 734 17.31 -10.49 50.42
C GLY A 734 16.71 -10.43 49.00
N PRO A 735 15.66 -11.22 48.73
CA PRO A 735 14.94 -11.15 47.45
C PRO A 735 14.34 -9.75 47.24
N LEU A 736 14.29 -9.32 45.98
CA LEU A 736 13.66 -8.08 45.58
C LEU A 736 12.15 -8.21 45.73
N LYS A 737 11.45 -7.15 46.14
CA LYS A 737 9.99 -7.10 45.99
C LYS A 737 9.60 -6.34 44.75
N VAL A 738 8.92 -7.01 43.83
CA VAL A 738 8.40 -6.41 42.60
C VAL A 738 6.87 -6.36 42.70
N ARG A 739 6.30 -5.16 42.52
CA ARG A 739 4.86 -4.93 42.55
C ARG A 739 4.33 -4.69 41.15
N SER A 740 3.32 -5.46 40.75
CA SER A 740 2.67 -5.38 39.44
C SER A 740 1.16 -5.34 39.65
N GLY A 741 0.55 -4.17 39.44
CA GLY A 741 -0.86 -3.93 39.81
C GLY A 741 -1.05 -4.04 41.33
N VAL A 742 -1.97 -4.92 41.76
CA VAL A 742 -2.27 -5.17 43.18
C VAL A 742 -1.40 -6.28 43.80
N SER A 743 -0.59 -6.98 43.00
CA SER A 743 0.21 -8.12 43.44
C SER A 743 1.66 -7.71 43.73
N GLU A 744 2.24 -8.29 44.79
CA GLU A 744 3.65 -8.10 45.16
C GLU A 744 4.34 -9.47 45.24
N MET A 745 5.55 -9.59 44.68
CA MET A 745 6.28 -10.85 44.54
C MET A 745 7.71 -10.73 45.09
N ASP A 746 8.14 -11.74 45.85
CA ASP A 746 9.56 -11.92 46.21
C ASP A 746 10.32 -12.56 45.05
N VAL A 747 11.31 -11.85 44.53
CA VAL A 747 12.09 -12.23 43.34
C VAL A 747 13.57 -12.32 43.71
N PRO A 748 14.16 -13.53 43.77
CA PRO A 748 15.60 -13.67 43.91
C PRO A 748 16.33 -12.97 42.76
N TRP A 749 17.45 -12.28 43.04
CA TRP A 749 18.22 -11.57 42.02
C TRP A 749 18.66 -12.47 40.86
N SER A 750 18.97 -13.74 41.16
CA SER A 750 19.33 -14.76 40.18
C SER A 750 18.21 -15.13 39.20
N MET A 751 16.95 -14.82 39.52
CA MET A 751 15.80 -15.05 38.64
C MET A 751 15.51 -13.87 37.70
N LEU A 752 16.19 -12.73 37.86
CA LEU A 752 16.09 -11.64 36.88
C LEU A 752 16.80 -12.04 35.59
N SER A 753 16.06 -11.99 34.49
CA SER A 753 16.66 -12.12 33.16
C SER A 753 17.57 -10.93 32.86
N LEU A 754 18.43 -11.08 31.85
CA LEU A 754 19.26 -9.97 31.38
C LEU A 754 18.40 -8.75 30.95
N GLU A 755 17.22 -9.01 30.37
CA GLU A 755 16.30 -7.96 29.95
C GLU A 755 15.63 -7.25 31.15
N ASP A 756 15.35 -7.98 32.24
CA ASP A 756 14.86 -7.39 33.49
C ASP A 756 15.92 -6.47 34.12
N LYS A 757 17.17 -6.94 34.18
CA LYS A 757 18.30 -6.16 34.71
C LYS A 757 18.56 -4.90 33.88
N ARG A 758 18.46 -5.01 32.55
CA ARG A 758 18.51 -3.87 31.63
C ARG A 758 17.38 -2.87 31.90
N GLY A 759 16.14 -3.35 32.03
CA GLY A 759 14.99 -2.52 32.35
C GLY A 759 15.17 -1.76 33.66
N LEU A 760 15.62 -2.46 34.70
CA LEU A 760 15.91 -1.88 36.01
C LEU A 760 17.04 -0.84 35.96
N ALA A 761 18.15 -1.14 35.29
CA ALA A 761 19.28 -0.23 35.15
C ALA A 761 18.89 1.08 34.43
N VAL A 762 18.08 0.98 33.37
CA VAL A 762 17.57 2.15 32.65
C VAL A 762 16.59 2.95 33.51
N ALA A 763 15.71 2.29 34.27
CA ALA A 763 14.77 2.96 35.17
C ALA A 763 15.47 3.67 36.34
N LEU A 764 16.67 3.20 36.72
CA LEU A 764 17.49 3.82 37.75
C LEU A 764 18.32 5.00 37.24
N ALA A 765 18.50 5.16 35.93
CA ALA A 765 19.50 6.09 35.41
C ALA A 765 19.07 7.57 35.51
N GLU A 766 19.86 8.40 36.21
CA GLU A 766 19.64 9.85 36.26
C GLU A 766 20.45 10.58 35.17
N PRO A 767 19.86 11.54 34.41
CA PRO A 767 20.50 12.16 33.25
C PRO A 767 21.84 12.89 33.47
N GLY A 768 22.23 13.14 34.74
CA GLY A 768 23.49 13.79 35.12
C GLY A 768 24.45 12.92 35.95
N GLU A 769 24.07 11.69 36.31
CA GLU A 769 24.89 10.82 37.15
C GLU A 769 25.72 9.87 36.28
N ALA A 770 27.03 10.09 36.21
CA ALA A 770 27.90 9.36 35.27
C ALA A 770 27.90 7.83 35.50
N GLU A 771 27.88 7.39 36.76
CA GLU A 771 27.85 5.97 37.13
C GLU A 771 26.52 5.29 36.78
N ASP A 772 25.41 6.01 36.89
CA ASP A 772 24.09 5.54 36.49
C ASP A 772 24.00 5.33 34.98
N LEU A 773 24.54 6.29 34.23
CA LEU A 773 24.63 6.22 32.78
C LEU A 773 25.56 5.08 32.34
N ALA A 774 26.67 4.83 33.05
CA ALA A 774 27.56 3.71 32.80
C ALA A 774 26.89 2.36 33.08
N LEU A 775 26.16 2.24 34.19
CA LEU A 775 25.42 1.04 34.57
C LEU A 775 24.31 0.71 33.56
N ALA A 776 23.54 1.71 33.14
CA ALA A 776 22.56 1.54 32.07
C ALA A 776 23.23 1.20 30.73
N ALA A 777 24.38 1.82 30.40
CA ALA A 777 25.13 1.50 29.19
C ALA A 777 25.58 0.03 29.16
N PHE A 778 26.10 -0.48 30.28
CA PHE A 778 26.58 -1.86 30.40
C PHE A 778 25.50 -2.87 30.04
N TYR A 779 24.32 -2.81 30.68
CA TYR A 779 23.24 -3.76 30.39
C TYR A 779 22.59 -3.55 29.02
N GLN A 780 22.53 -2.32 28.50
CA GLN A 780 22.04 -2.07 27.14
C GLN A 780 22.97 -2.70 26.10
N LEU A 781 24.29 -2.63 26.29
CA LEU A 781 25.26 -3.26 25.39
C LEU A 781 25.23 -4.78 25.51
N LEU A 782 25.21 -5.31 26.73
CA LEU A 782 25.17 -6.74 27.01
C LEU A 782 23.90 -7.40 26.47
N SER A 783 22.76 -6.69 26.44
CA SER A 783 21.50 -7.17 25.86
C SER A 783 21.39 -6.92 24.34
N GLY A 784 22.45 -6.49 23.65
CA GLY A 784 22.48 -6.27 22.21
C GLY A 784 21.93 -4.90 21.71
N ARG A 785 21.59 -3.96 22.60
CA ARG A 785 21.10 -2.61 22.25
C ARG A 785 22.25 -1.61 22.08
N ARG A 786 23.13 -1.87 21.11
CA ARG A 786 24.39 -1.13 20.90
C ARG A 786 24.22 0.39 20.78
N ALA A 787 23.24 0.85 19.99
CA ALA A 787 23.01 2.28 19.78
C ALA A 787 22.58 3.02 21.07
N ASP A 788 21.81 2.35 21.94
CA ASP A 788 21.42 2.93 23.23
C ASP A 788 22.57 2.93 24.22
N GLY A 789 23.34 1.84 24.23
CA GLY A 789 24.57 1.72 25.02
C GLY A 789 25.62 2.78 24.68
N GLU A 790 26.00 2.91 23.42
CA GLU A 790 27.02 3.88 22.97
C GLU A 790 26.62 5.33 23.25
N ARG A 791 25.31 5.66 23.12
CA ARG A 791 24.80 6.98 23.50
C ARG A 791 24.97 7.26 24.99
N LEU A 792 24.77 6.26 25.84
CA LEU A 792 24.96 6.38 27.28
C LEU A 792 26.46 6.44 27.64
N LEU A 793 27.32 5.66 26.97
CA LEU A 793 28.77 5.73 27.11
C LEU A 793 29.33 7.13 26.84
N GLY A 794 28.89 7.76 25.75
CA GLY A 794 29.33 9.12 25.41
C GLY A 794 28.95 10.16 26.46
N ARG A 795 27.92 9.90 27.28
CA ARG A 795 27.47 10.79 28.36
C ARG A 795 28.04 10.41 29.72
N ALA A 796 28.40 9.15 29.93
CA ALA A 796 29.03 8.65 31.15
C ALA A 796 30.49 9.11 31.30
N GLY A 797 31.10 9.65 30.24
CA GLY A 797 32.47 10.16 30.28
C GLY A 797 33.45 9.09 30.76
N ALA A 798 34.27 9.40 31.78
CA ALA A 798 35.25 8.47 32.33
C ALA A 798 34.64 7.18 32.88
N ALA A 799 33.42 7.21 33.42
CA ALA A 799 32.73 6.00 33.90
C ALA A 799 32.36 5.06 32.73
N GLY A 800 32.20 5.59 31.52
CA GLY A 800 31.99 4.83 30.30
C GLY A 800 33.19 3.97 29.90
N GLU A 801 34.42 4.36 30.27
CA GLU A 801 35.62 3.57 29.97
C GLU A 801 35.65 2.26 30.75
N ALA A 802 35.10 2.24 31.97
CA ALA A 802 34.95 1.00 32.75
C ALA A 802 34.01 -0.01 32.07
N VAL A 803 32.96 0.48 31.39
CA VAL A 803 32.03 -0.35 30.60
C VAL A 803 32.72 -0.89 29.35
N ARG A 804 33.49 -0.06 28.65
CA ARG A 804 34.25 -0.49 27.46
C ARG A 804 35.27 -1.57 27.83
N ALA A 805 35.99 -1.39 28.93
CA ALA A 805 36.92 -2.39 29.46
C ALA A 805 36.21 -3.69 29.85
N ALA A 806 35.08 -3.60 30.54
CA ALA A 806 34.30 -4.77 30.98
C ALA A 806 33.73 -5.60 29.81
N LEU A 807 33.41 -4.97 28.69
CA LEU A 807 32.82 -5.60 27.51
C LEU A 807 33.82 -5.88 26.38
N GLY A 808 35.12 -5.61 26.60
CA GLY A 808 36.16 -5.79 25.59
C GLY A 808 35.97 -4.91 24.34
N LEU A 809 35.36 -3.74 24.49
CA LEU A 809 35.10 -2.82 23.39
C LEU A 809 36.34 -1.97 23.08
N PRO A 810 36.60 -1.64 21.80
CA PRO A 810 37.70 -0.76 21.44
C PRO A 810 37.51 0.63 22.05
N LYS A 811 38.63 1.30 22.37
CA LYS A 811 38.62 2.72 22.74
C LYS A 811 38.13 3.55 21.54
N PRO A 812 37.36 4.62 21.79
CA PRO A 812 36.82 5.47 20.75
C PRO A 812 37.89 6.12 19.87
#